data_AF-A0A1I1JV56-F1
#
_entry.id   AF-A0A1I1JV56-F1
#
_cell.length_a   1.000
_cell.length_b   1.000
_cell.length_c   1.000
_cell.angle_alpha   90.00
_cell.angle_beta   90.00
_cell.angle_gamma   90.00
#
_symmetry.space_group_name_H-M   'P 1'
#
loop_
_entity.id
_entity.type
_entity.pdbx_description
1 polymer ?
#
loop_
_entity_poly.entity_id
_entity_poly.type
_entity_poly.pdbx_seq_one_letter_code
_entity_poly.pdbx_strand_id
1 'polypeptide(L)'
;MTPDEIAERMTGRLGAATGGVLEAYLPSPMVQNHAAIIELLDNGSLACLWFGGTLEGKSDISIYGATLAPGADRWSTSVRLSDDPDRSEQNPVLTRNAAGNWQLVHTAQPSGNQDECLLRARDINLGHGTLVAGAPRLLNLPLGTFVRGRFVRRTDGAWMMPVFRCISRPGQRWNGSHDTAGVAISHDDGATWSLSEVPGSIGSVHMTIVPLDGDHMVAFYRRRQSDFVHRSESLDGGVTWSAPEPTDVPNNNSSINVVRLADGRLAMVCNPTSGATSADRRVSLYDEIEEGDDRPDAGGGCAPIWGVPRAPLSLCISTDGGVSFPLRKIIDDSPGTCMSNNSLDGRNKELSYPYLLEGPDGAIHVAYTYFRRAIKYVRLPKGWIDGESNRRREQLSEIIGITMGDPAGVGPEIAVRALAQMSPEDRARTRIYGNRATLDLAVAATGADINLDGFVVDLPIEGGPLPWGKLDPRAGDAAFRFIEKAVRDAEAGNIGCVVTAPINKEALNLAGHHYDGHTGMLTALTGQKSAFMLLASERLKVIHVSTHVSLKTAIDRATPERILATIRAGNDHLKRIGYANPRIAVAGINPHCGENGLFGTEDDVQVVPAVAMARAEGIDVQGPISADTLYYRAYNGAFDLVVAQYHDQGHIPIKLVAFDTAVNVSLGLPIDRTSVDHGTAFDIAGTGKANHTNMNEAIAYARRLAAGRKS
;
A
#
# COMPACT_ATOMS: atom_id res chain seq x y z
N MET A 1 7.74 -26.73 7.14
CA MET A 1 9.14 -26.97 7.49
C MET A 1 9.27 -27.32 8.96
N THR A 2 10.02 -28.38 9.25
CA THR A 2 10.43 -28.80 10.60
C THR A 2 11.63 -27.95 11.08
N PRO A 3 11.94 -27.94 12.39
CA PRO A 3 13.12 -27.24 12.92
C PRO A 3 14.45 -27.68 12.30
N ASP A 4 14.58 -28.96 11.94
CA ASP A 4 15.80 -29.52 11.32
C ASP A 4 15.93 -29.08 9.86
N GLU A 5 14.83 -29.12 9.09
CA GLU A 5 14.81 -28.59 7.71
C GLU A 5 15.16 -27.09 7.66
N ILE A 6 14.74 -26.32 8.67
CA ILE A 6 15.11 -24.91 8.77
C ILE A 6 16.60 -24.79 9.06
N ALA A 7 17.14 -25.59 9.98
CA ALA A 7 18.56 -25.60 10.31
C ALA A 7 19.43 -25.90 9.09
N GLU A 8 19.05 -26.89 8.28
CA GLU A 8 19.74 -27.24 7.03
C GLU A 8 19.71 -26.11 6.00
N ARG A 9 18.68 -25.25 6.02
CA ARG A 9 18.57 -24.09 5.12
C ARG A 9 19.39 -22.88 5.56
N MET A 10 19.85 -22.83 6.82
CA MET A 10 20.65 -21.73 7.40
C MET A 10 22.09 -21.69 6.86
N THR A 11 22.22 -21.69 5.52
CA THR A 11 23.49 -21.71 4.79
C THR A 11 23.98 -20.30 4.44
N GLY A 12 23.13 -19.28 4.65
CA GLY A 12 23.39 -17.90 4.24
C GLY A 12 23.35 -17.67 2.74
N ARG A 13 23.08 -18.67 1.90
CA ARG A 13 23.07 -18.50 0.44
C ARG A 13 21.83 -17.74 -0.01
N LEU A 14 22.01 -16.75 -0.88
CA LEU A 14 20.92 -16.05 -1.54
C LEU A 14 20.26 -16.98 -2.56
N GLY A 15 18.97 -17.19 -2.40
CA GLY A 15 18.08 -17.84 -3.37
C GLY A 15 17.20 -16.81 -4.05
N ALA A 16 16.86 -17.07 -5.32
CA ALA A 16 15.86 -16.27 -6.02
C ALA A 16 14.45 -16.76 -5.66
N ALA A 17 13.58 -15.81 -5.33
CA ALA A 17 12.14 -15.99 -5.20
C ALA A 17 11.42 -15.29 -6.37
N THR A 18 10.09 -15.34 -6.39
CA THR A 18 9.28 -14.71 -7.43
C THR A 18 9.48 -13.19 -7.48
N GLY A 19 9.31 -12.60 -8.66
CA GLY A 19 9.35 -11.14 -8.81
C GLY A 19 10.73 -10.49 -8.69
N GLY A 20 11.82 -11.26 -8.72
CA GLY A 20 13.18 -10.74 -8.54
C GLY A 20 13.54 -10.47 -7.07
N VAL A 21 12.73 -10.98 -6.15
CA VAL A 21 13.05 -11.02 -4.72
C VAL A 21 14.19 -12.00 -4.49
N LEU A 22 15.15 -11.63 -3.63
CA LEU A 22 16.17 -12.56 -3.14
C LEU A 22 15.92 -12.85 -1.67
N GLU A 23 16.16 -14.08 -1.23
CA GLU A 23 16.03 -14.47 0.17
C GLU A 23 17.19 -15.33 0.66
N ALA A 24 17.47 -15.30 1.96
CA ALA A 24 18.41 -16.20 2.61
C ALA A 24 17.99 -16.49 4.05
N TYR A 25 18.38 -17.67 4.54
CA TYR A 25 18.32 -18.01 5.95
C TYR A 25 19.73 -17.90 6.53
N LEU A 26 19.91 -17.04 7.53
CA LEU A 26 21.23 -16.68 8.02
C LEU A 26 21.85 -17.83 8.85
N PRO A 27 23.16 -18.10 8.71
CA PRO A 27 23.83 -19.12 9.50
C PRO A 27 23.80 -18.77 10.99
N SER A 28 23.44 -19.74 11.83
CA SER A 28 23.55 -19.61 13.27
C SER A 28 23.84 -20.96 13.92
N PRO A 29 24.74 -21.02 14.92
CA PRO A 29 24.93 -22.21 15.72
C PRO A 29 23.80 -22.45 16.74
N MET A 30 22.90 -21.47 16.92
CA MET A 30 21.92 -21.48 18.00
C MET A 30 20.59 -22.12 17.58
N VAL A 31 19.93 -22.75 18.56
CA VAL A 31 18.60 -23.33 18.39
C VAL A 31 17.55 -22.24 18.20
N GLN A 32 17.61 -21.20 19.02
CA GLN A 32 16.72 -20.06 18.93
C GLN A 32 17.46 -18.84 18.38
N ASN A 33 16.80 -18.11 17.48
CA ASN A 33 17.30 -16.89 16.87
C ASN A 33 16.14 -15.90 16.76
N HIS A 34 16.29 -14.69 17.31
CA HIS A 34 15.20 -13.73 17.39
C HIS A 34 15.67 -12.27 17.32
N ALA A 35 14.73 -11.40 16.94
CA ALA A 35 14.85 -9.94 16.86
C ALA A 35 16.05 -9.44 16.05
N ALA A 36 16.01 -9.65 14.73
CA ALA A 36 17.04 -9.17 13.84
C ALA A 36 16.99 -7.64 13.62
N ILE A 37 18.17 -7.04 13.44
CA ILE A 37 18.36 -5.74 12.80
C ILE A 37 19.25 -5.90 11.57
N ILE A 38 19.13 -4.96 10.64
CA ILE A 38 20.01 -4.88 9.48
C ILE A 38 20.46 -3.43 9.30
N GLU A 39 21.75 -3.23 9.00
CA GLU A 39 22.35 -1.92 8.73
C GLU A 39 23.33 -2.00 7.55
N LEU A 40 23.54 -0.87 6.88
CA LEU A 40 24.52 -0.71 5.81
C LEU A 40 25.83 -0.13 6.38
N LEU A 41 26.93 -0.86 6.21
CA LEU A 41 28.27 -0.45 6.64
C LEU A 41 28.95 0.47 5.60
N ASP A 42 30.02 1.15 6.03
CA ASP A 42 30.79 2.11 5.19
C ASP A 42 31.31 1.54 3.88
N ASN A 43 31.67 0.27 3.88
CA ASN A 43 32.18 -0.42 2.70
C ASN A 43 31.06 -0.97 1.79
N GLY A 44 29.80 -0.63 2.06
CA GLY A 44 28.62 -1.12 1.35
C GLY A 44 28.16 -2.52 1.77
N SER A 45 28.85 -3.20 2.69
CA SER A 45 28.37 -4.47 3.24
C SER A 45 27.11 -4.26 4.06
N LEU A 46 26.18 -5.21 4.02
CA LEU A 46 25.11 -5.29 5.00
C LEU A 46 25.60 -6.03 6.23
N ALA A 47 25.25 -5.55 7.42
CA ALA A 47 25.41 -6.26 8.68
C ALA A 47 24.03 -6.61 9.23
N CYS A 48 23.80 -7.88 9.54
CA CYS A 48 22.59 -8.33 10.21
C CYS A 48 22.97 -8.86 11.59
N LEU A 49 22.36 -8.33 12.65
CA LEU A 49 22.58 -8.74 14.04
C LEU A 49 21.28 -9.23 14.66
N TRP A 50 21.34 -10.19 15.56
CA TRP A 50 20.19 -10.77 16.28
C TRP A 50 20.67 -11.33 17.61
N PHE A 51 19.75 -11.80 18.47
CA PHE A 51 20.13 -12.59 19.64
C PHE A 51 19.77 -14.06 19.46
N GLY A 52 20.58 -14.94 20.04
CA GLY A 52 20.36 -16.38 19.96
C GLY A 52 20.94 -17.15 21.14
N GLY A 53 20.38 -18.33 21.38
CA GLY A 53 20.69 -19.21 22.51
C GLY A 53 19.72 -20.40 22.55
N THR A 54 19.51 -20.98 23.71
CA THR A 54 18.56 -22.09 23.88
C THR A 54 17.10 -21.64 23.97
N LEU A 55 16.81 -20.57 24.73
CA LEU A 55 15.46 -20.05 24.92
C LEU A 55 15.51 -18.57 25.39
N GLU A 56 14.65 -17.73 24.82
CA GLU A 56 14.57 -16.30 25.10
C GLU A 56 14.42 -16.07 26.59
N GLY A 57 15.22 -15.16 27.13
CA GLY A 57 15.20 -14.84 28.55
C GLY A 57 16.24 -15.60 29.37
N LYS A 58 16.76 -16.74 28.91
CA LYS A 58 17.88 -17.44 29.59
C LYS A 58 19.20 -16.69 29.43
N SER A 59 20.13 -16.91 30.35
CA SER A 59 21.43 -16.22 30.38
C SER A 59 22.41 -16.70 29.31
N ASP A 60 22.15 -17.80 28.62
CA ASP A 60 22.95 -18.26 27.48
C ASP A 60 22.63 -17.51 26.17
N ILE A 61 21.72 -16.53 26.22
CA ILE A 61 21.38 -15.68 25.09
C ILE A 61 22.46 -14.63 24.87
N SER A 62 23.04 -14.63 23.68
CA SER A 62 24.05 -13.66 23.26
C SER A 62 23.66 -12.98 21.95
N ILE A 63 24.30 -11.86 21.64
CA ILE A 63 24.19 -11.18 20.35
C ILE A 63 25.08 -11.90 19.33
N TYR A 64 24.53 -12.20 18.16
CA TYR A 64 25.22 -12.74 17.00
C TYR A 64 25.13 -11.75 15.83
N GLY A 65 26.07 -11.85 14.90
CA GLY A 65 26.03 -11.06 13.67
C GLY A 65 26.65 -11.77 12.48
N ALA A 66 26.16 -11.44 11.29
CA ALA A 66 26.71 -11.87 10.01
C ALA A 66 26.73 -10.70 9.03
N THR A 67 27.57 -10.78 8.00
CA THR A 67 27.68 -9.73 6.98
C THR A 67 27.42 -10.28 5.58
N LEU A 68 26.98 -9.41 4.68
CA LEU A 68 26.87 -9.69 3.25
C LEU A 68 27.65 -8.60 2.51
N ALA A 69 28.78 -8.99 1.91
CA ALA A 69 29.58 -8.07 1.12
C ALA A 69 28.85 -7.66 -0.17
N PRO A 70 29.12 -6.46 -0.72
CA PRO A 70 28.56 -6.04 -2.01
C PRO A 70 28.80 -7.09 -3.10
N GLY A 71 27.74 -7.51 -3.78
CA GLY A 71 27.80 -8.49 -4.86
C GLY A 71 28.02 -9.95 -4.44
N ALA A 72 28.15 -10.24 -3.14
CA ALA A 72 28.25 -11.61 -2.66
C ALA A 72 26.90 -12.34 -2.79
N ASP A 73 26.96 -13.65 -3.08
CA ASP A 73 25.80 -14.53 -3.17
C ASP A 73 25.49 -15.25 -1.84
N ARG A 74 26.25 -14.94 -0.78
CA ARG A 74 26.18 -15.63 0.50
C ARG A 74 26.58 -14.73 1.67
N TRP A 75 25.79 -14.81 2.74
CA TRP A 75 26.12 -14.25 4.05
C TRP A 75 27.34 -14.95 4.69
N SER A 76 28.16 -14.20 5.42
CA SER A 76 29.25 -14.76 6.21
C SER A 76 28.73 -15.76 7.24
N THR A 77 29.64 -16.60 7.76
CA THR A 77 29.36 -17.29 9.02
C THR A 77 29.05 -16.27 10.11
N SER A 78 28.15 -16.63 11.02
CA SER A 78 27.85 -15.77 12.16
C SER A 78 28.97 -15.79 13.19
N VAL A 79 29.11 -14.67 13.89
CA VAL A 79 30.05 -14.48 14.99
C VAL A 79 29.28 -14.07 16.25
N ARG A 80 29.73 -14.55 17.42
CA ARG A 80 29.18 -14.12 18.71
C ARG A 80 29.81 -12.78 19.11
N LEU A 81 28.98 -11.77 19.34
CA LEU A 81 29.37 -10.38 19.58
C LEU A 81 29.23 -9.96 21.04
N SER A 82 28.60 -10.77 21.88
CA SER A 82 28.41 -10.54 23.30
C SER A 82 28.47 -11.86 24.06
N ASP A 83 28.66 -11.79 25.38
CA ASP A 83 28.68 -12.96 26.26
C ASP A 83 28.57 -12.50 27.71
N ASP A 84 27.54 -12.97 28.40
CA ASP A 84 27.40 -12.78 29.83
C ASP A 84 26.70 -14.01 30.42
N PRO A 85 27.39 -14.85 31.21
CA PRO A 85 26.79 -16.07 31.75
C PRO A 85 25.65 -15.81 32.73
N ASP A 86 25.54 -14.58 33.26
CA ASP A 86 24.56 -14.19 34.27
C ASP A 86 23.38 -13.42 33.65
N ARG A 87 23.44 -13.04 32.37
CA ARG A 87 22.43 -12.18 31.75
C ARG A 87 22.06 -12.59 30.33
N SER A 88 20.77 -12.48 30.04
CA SER A 88 20.23 -12.64 28.68
C SER A 88 20.47 -11.36 27.88
N GLU A 89 21.32 -11.40 26.85
CA GLU A 89 21.70 -10.22 26.04
C GLU A 89 20.90 -10.14 24.73
N GLN A 90 20.02 -9.15 24.60
CA GLN A 90 18.95 -9.10 23.58
C GLN A 90 18.83 -7.75 22.87
N ASN A 91 18.04 -7.74 21.79
CA ASN A 91 17.64 -6.55 21.03
C ASN A 91 18.81 -5.65 20.60
N PRO A 92 19.73 -6.17 19.76
CA PRO A 92 20.85 -5.38 19.26
C PRO A 92 20.36 -4.18 18.45
N VAL A 93 21.04 -3.05 18.59
CA VAL A 93 20.92 -1.86 17.74
C VAL A 93 22.32 -1.35 17.42
N LEU A 94 22.52 -0.88 16.19
CA LEU A 94 23.76 -0.25 15.77
C LEU A 94 23.58 1.26 15.66
N THR A 95 24.60 2.00 16.06
CA THR A 95 24.70 3.46 15.90
C THR A 95 26.15 3.86 15.66
N ARG A 96 26.39 5.12 15.29
CA ARG A 96 27.73 5.69 15.14
C ARG A 96 28.03 6.70 16.22
N ASN A 97 29.23 6.64 16.79
CA ASN A 97 29.74 7.70 17.65
C ASN A 97 30.21 8.93 16.83
N ALA A 98 30.63 10.01 17.49
CA ALA A 98 31.06 11.25 16.84
C ALA A 98 32.32 11.07 15.97
N ALA A 99 33.15 10.07 16.28
CA ALA A 99 34.29 9.68 15.46
C ALA A 99 33.92 8.83 14.22
N GLY A 100 32.65 8.48 14.06
CA GLY A 100 32.15 7.66 12.95
C GLY A 100 32.26 6.15 13.17
N ASN A 101 32.78 5.69 14.32
CA ASN A 101 32.92 4.28 14.64
C ASN A 101 31.57 3.66 15.03
N TRP A 102 31.34 2.43 14.61
CA TRP A 102 30.13 1.69 14.95
C TRP A 102 30.10 1.29 16.41
N GLN A 103 28.91 1.37 17.00
CA GLN A 103 28.60 1.00 18.38
C GLN A 103 27.42 0.02 18.35
N LEU A 104 27.59 -1.14 18.96
CA LEU A 104 26.50 -2.05 19.29
C LEU A 104 25.94 -1.65 20.65
N VAL A 105 24.66 -1.33 20.70
CA VAL A 105 23.89 -1.14 21.93
C VAL A 105 22.87 -2.26 22.05
N HIS A 106 22.76 -2.87 23.23
CA HIS A 106 21.80 -3.95 23.45
C HIS A 106 21.33 -3.99 24.90
N THR A 107 20.20 -4.65 25.14
CA THR A 107 19.68 -4.91 26.49
C THR A 107 20.38 -6.13 27.10
N ALA A 108 20.60 -6.11 28.42
CA ALA A 108 21.10 -7.25 29.19
C ALA A 108 20.30 -7.41 30.49
N GLN A 109 19.53 -8.49 30.61
CA GLN A 109 18.62 -8.72 31.74
C GLN A 109 19.01 -9.95 32.56
N PRO A 110 18.83 -9.95 33.89
CA PRO A 110 18.79 -11.20 34.66
C PRO A 110 17.68 -12.09 34.12
N SER A 111 17.86 -13.41 34.15
CA SER A 111 17.01 -14.37 33.42
C SER A 111 15.50 -14.07 33.53
N GLY A 112 14.86 -13.71 32.41
CA GLY A 112 13.42 -13.37 32.34
C GLY A 112 12.98 -12.02 32.94
N ASN A 113 13.81 -11.33 33.72
CA ASN A 113 13.44 -10.13 34.48
C ASN A 113 13.69 -8.83 33.68
N GLN A 114 12.76 -8.48 32.79
CA GLN A 114 12.87 -7.28 31.94
C GLN A 114 12.99 -5.98 32.75
N ASP A 115 12.28 -5.86 33.87
CA ASP A 115 12.27 -4.68 34.73
C ASP A 115 13.63 -4.43 35.44
N GLU A 116 14.53 -5.42 35.46
CA GLU A 116 15.89 -5.31 36.00
C GLU A 116 16.96 -5.21 34.91
N CYS A 117 16.56 -5.04 33.65
CA CYS A 117 17.50 -4.95 32.54
C CYS A 117 18.33 -3.66 32.61
N LEU A 118 19.54 -3.75 32.05
CA LEU A 118 20.43 -2.62 31.81
C LEU A 118 20.80 -2.58 30.32
N LEU A 119 21.36 -1.45 29.88
CA LEU A 119 21.86 -1.30 28.51
C LEU A 119 23.39 -1.34 28.48
N ARG A 120 23.95 -2.06 27.51
CA ARG A 120 25.38 -2.10 27.24
C ARG A 120 25.69 -1.55 25.87
N ALA A 121 26.85 -0.91 25.75
CA ALA A 121 27.44 -0.50 24.48
C ALA A 121 28.80 -1.16 24.29
N ARG A 122 29.21 -1.40 23.03
CA ARG A 122 30.53 -1.93 22.66
C ARG A 122 30.91 -1.41 21.28
N ASP A 123 32.20 -1.18 21.04
CA ASP A 123 32.71 -0.85 19.71
C ASP A 123 32.50 -2.05 18.77
N ILE A 124 32.06 -1.80 17.54
CA ILE A 124 31.98 -2.80 16.47
C ILE A 124 32.89 -2.37 15.33
N ASN A 125 33.73 -3.29 14.87
CA ASN A 125 34.59 -3.07 13.71
C ASN A 125 34.43 -4.22 12.71
N LEU A 126 34.72 -3.95 11.43
CA LEU A 126 34.77 -4.97 10.40
C LEU A 126 36.23 -5.37 10.14
N GLY A 127 36.67 -6.49 10.69
CA GLY A 127 38.02 -7.05 10.48
C GLY A 127 37.96 -8.20 9.49
N HIS A 128 38.69 -8.13 8.37
CA HIS A 128 38.72 -9.19 7.34
C HIS A 128 37.32 -9.68 6.89
N GLY A 129 36.32 -8.79 6.85
CA GLY A 129 34.94 -9.11 6.46
C GLY A 129 34.05 -9.69 7.56
N THR A 130 34.56 -9.86 8.78
CA THR A 130 33.80 -10.32 9.95
C THR A 130 33.64 -9.22 10.98
N LEU A 131 32.53 -9.26 11.73
CA LEU A 131 32.28 -8.31 12.80
C LEU A 131 33.14 -8.68 14.02
N VAL A 132 33.77 -7.68 14.63
CA VAL A 132 34.56 -7.82 15.85
C VAL A 132 34.02 -6.85 16.88
N ALA A 133 33.70 -7.36 18.07
CA ALA A 133 33.17 -6.55 19.15
C ALA A 133 34.24 -6.27 20.23
N GLY A 134 34.30 -5.02 20.67
CA GLY A 134 35.18 -4.57 21.75
C GLY A 134 34.67 -4.95 23.14
N ALA A 135 35.29 -4.37 24.18
CA ALA A 135 34.85 -4.56 25.56
C ALA A 135 33.48 -3.87 25.80
N PRO A 136 32.61 -4.45 26.65
CA PRO A 136 31.33 -3.84 26.95
C PRO A 136 31.51 -2.66 27.93
N ARG A 137 30.68 -1.63 27.78
CA ARG A 137 30.50 -0.55 28.75
C ARG A 137 29.02 -0.41 29.11
N LEU A 138 28.74 -0.05 30.35
CA LEU A 138 27.38 0.20 30.83
C LEU A 138 26.90 1.56 30.31
N LEU A 139 25.66 1.64 29.84
CA LEU A 139 24.95 2.90 29.64
C LEU A 139 24.17 3.19 30.92
N ASN A 140 24.54 4.26 31.63
CA ASN A 140 24.01 4.60 32.96
C ASN A 140 22.60 5.21 32.88
N LEU A 141 21.66 4.41 32.38
CA LEU A 141 20.22 4.68 32.38
C LEU A 141 19.57 3.87 33.52
N PRO A 142 18.38 4.25 34.00
CA PRO A 142 17.76 3.52 35.09
C PRO A 142 17.45 2.06 34.66
N LEU A 143 17.44 1.13 35.61
CA LEU A 143 17.07 -0.27 35.35
C LEU A 143 15.67 -0.36 34.73
N GLY A 144 15.45 -1.40 33.92
CA GLY A 144 14.21 -1.57 33.16
C GLY A 144 14.17 -0.74 31.87
N THR A 145 15.28 -0.18 31.41
CA THR A 145 15.35 0.52 30.10
C THR A 145 15.67 -0.47 28.99
N PHE A 146 14.76 -0.63 28.04
CA PHE A 146 14.97 -1.44 26.84
C PHE A 146 15.25 -0.58 25.61
N VAL A 147 16.06 -1.14 24.71
CA VAL A 147 16.33 -0.60 23.38
C VAL A 147 15.87 -1.59 22.30
N ARG A 148 15.44 -1.08 21.15
CA ARG A 148 15.15 -1.87 19.94
C ARG A 148 15.09 -1.02 18.68
N GLY A 149 14.61 0.21 18.79
CA GLY A 149 14.49 1.14 17.67
C GLY A 149 15.84 1.71 17.24
N ARG A 150 15.92 2.15 15.97
CA ARG A 150 17.13 2.80 15.43
C ARG A 150 17.40 4.10 16.19
N PHE A 151 18.68 4.40 16.41
CA PHE A 151 19.09 5.72 16.88
C PHE A 151 18.86 6.75 15.79
N VAL A 152 18.36 7.91 16.17
CA VAL A 152 18.28 9.07 15.28
C VAL A 152 19.32 10.09 15.73
N ARG A 153 20.05 10.68 14.77
CA ARG A 153 20.92 11.83 15.05
C ARG A 153 20.08 13.09 14.97
N ARG A 154 20.11 13.88 16.03
CA ARG A 154 19.48 15.21 16.08
C ARG A 154 20.30 16.23 15.27
N THR A 155 19.68 17.36 14.97
CA THR A 155 20.31 18.50 14.26
C THR A 155 21.49 19.08 15.01
N ASP A 156 21.45 19.04 16.35
CA ASP A 156 22.56 19.40 17.26
C ASP A 156 23.67 18.33 17.36
N GLY A 157 23.53 17.23 16.61
CA GLY A 157 24.47 16.11 16.61
C GLY A 157 24.26 15.10 17.73
N ALA A 158 23.33 15.30 18.67
CA ALA A 158 23.10 14.37 19.78
C ALA A 158 22.55 13.02 19.32
N TRP A 159 22.85 11.96 20.08
CA TRP A 159 22.14 10.70 19.99
C TRP A 159 20.73 10.86 20.54
N MET A 160 19.75 10.36 19.79
CA MET A 160 18.39 10.18 20.25
C MET A 160 18.03 8.70 20.16
N MET A 161 17.97 8.05 21.31
CA MET A 161 17.70 6.63 21.45
C MET A 161 16.24 6.42 21.87
N PRO A 162 15.38 5.84 21.02
CA PRO A 162 14.06 5.43 21.43
C PRO A 162 14.16 4.24 22.40
N VAL A 163 13.55 4.37 23.56
CA VAL A 163 13.52 3.36 24.61
C VAL A 163 12.09 3.05 25.06
N PHE A 164 11.92 1.96 25.77
CA PHE A 164 10.74 1.76 26.60
C PHE A 164 11.15 1.30 27.99
N ARG A 165 10.31 1.63 28.96
CA ARG A 165 10.54 1.39 30.38
C ARG A 165 9.67 0.20 30.81
N CYS A 166 10.31 -0.88 31.24
CA CYS A 166 9.67 -1.98 31.93
C CYS A 166 9.53 -1.59 33.41
N ILE A 167 8.35 -1.10 33.79
CA ILE A 167 8.14 -0.50 35.12
C ILE A 167 7.72 -1.58 36.11
N SER A 168 8.56 -1.81 37.13
CA SER A 168 8.24 -2.70 38.25
C SER A 168 7.28 -2.05 39.24
N ARG A 169 6.52 -2.89 39.95
CA ARG A 169 5.65 -2.48 41.06
C ARG A 169 6.08 -3.24 42.31
N PRO A 170 6.28 -2.56 43.46
CA PRO A 170 6.71 -3.23 44.68
C PRO A 170 5.80 -4.42 45.04
N GLY A 171 6.41 -5.59 45.23
CA GLY A 171 5.70 -6.82 45.59
C GLY A 171 4.87 -7.47 44.47
N GLN A 172 4.96 -6.99 43.23
CA GLN A 172 4.22 -7.52 42.09
C GLN A 172 5.18 -7.96 40.98
N ARG A 173 4.78 -9.00 40.24
CA ARG A 173 5.49 -9.49 39.07
C ARG A 173 5.23 -8.58 37.86
N TRP A 174 6.29 -8.26 37.11
CA TRP A 174 6.15 -7.49 35.88
C TRP A 174 5.39 -8.30 34.82
N ASN A 175 4.40 -7.67 34.18
CA ASN A 175 3.61 -8.27 33.09
C ASN A 175 3.48 -7.34 31.87
N GLY A 176 4.12 -6.17 31.90
CA GLY A 176 4.04 -5.14 30.86
C GLY A 176 2.85 -4.17 30.96
N SER A 177 1.98 -4.29 31.98
CA SER A 177 0.80 -3.42 32.13
C SER A 177 1.11 -1.94 32.37
N HIS A 178 2.31 -1.65 32.88
CA HIS A 178 2.77 -0.30 33.20
C HIS A 178 3.89 0.19 32.29
N ASP A 179 4.20 -0.51 31.20
CA ASP A 179 5.31 -0.11 30.34
C ASP A 179 5.03 1.23 29.65
N THR A 180 6.02 2.10 29.59
CA THR A 180 5.93 3.41 28.92
C THR A 180 7.00 3.56 27.85
N ALA A 181 6.73 4.41 26.86
CA ALA A 181 7.73 4.80 25.88
C ALA A 181 8.55 5.99 26.40
N GLY A 182 9.80 6.09 25.97
CA GLY A 182 10.66 7.22 26.30
C GLY A 182 11.73 7.45 25.25
N VAL A 183 12.43 8.57 25.39
CA VAL A 183 13.55 8.95 24.54
C VAL A 183 14.73 9.33 25.42
N ALA A 184 15.84 8.65 25.22
CA ALA A 184 17.11 8.95 25.88
C ALA A 184 17.99 9.76 24.93
N ILE A 185 18.48 10.92 25.38
CA ILE A 185 19.32 11.84 24.60
C ILE A 185 20.72 11.89 25.20
N SER A 186 21.75 11.83 24.36
CA SER A 186 23.14 11.97 24.77
C SER A 186 23.93 12.87 23.83
N HIS A 187 24.71 13.79 24.40
CA HIS A 187 25.58 14.72 23.68
C HIS A 187 27.06 14.28 23.66
N ASP A 188 27.39 13.15 24.29
CA ASP A 188 28.76 12.70 24.55
C ASP A 188 28.94 11.20 24.22
N ASP A 189 28.30 10.76 23.13
CA ASP A 189 28.33 9.37 22.62
C ASP A 189 27.95 8.31 23.68
N GLY A 190 26.97 8.66 24.50
CA GLY A 190 26.33 7.79 25.48
C GLY A 190 27.10 7.66 26.78
N ALA A 191 28.00 8.59 27.11
CA ALA A 191 28.61 8.65 28.44
C ALA A 191 27.62 9.19 29.48
N THR A 192 26.83 10.20 29.12
CA THR A 192 25.72 10.74 29.92
C THR A 192 24.43 10.77 29.11
N TRP A 193 23.30 10.71 29.83
CA TRP A 193 21.97 10.62 29.23
C TRP A 193 20.97 11.49 29.97
N SER A 194 20.11 12.18 29.22
CA SER A 194 18.81 12.65 29.72
C SER A 194 17.72 11.71 29.20
N LEU A 195 16.75 11.36 30.04
CA LEU A 195 15.64 10.47 29.68
C LEU A 195 14.32 11.21 29.89
N SER A 196 13.50 11.26 28.84
CA SER A 196 12.15 11.83 28.88
C SER A 196 11.13 10.76 28.51
N GLU A 197 10.03 10.68 29.26
CA GLU A 197 8.91 9.79 28.92
C GLU A 197 7.97 10.45 27.91
N VAL A 198 7.36 9.64 27.04
CA VAL A 198 6.30 10.10 26.13
C VAL A 198 5.00 10.16 26.92
N PRO A 199 4.27 11.30 26.93
CA PRO A 199 3.04 11.43 27.70
C PRO A 199 1.97 10.47 27.20
N GLY A 200 1.16 9.91 28.11
CA GLY A 200 0.05 9.02 27.75
C GLY A 200 0.45 7.69 27.10
N SER A 201 1.72 7.29 27.19
CA SER A 201 2.28 6.16 26.44
C SER A 201 2.13 4.79 27.09
N ILE A 202 1.31 4.61 28.13
CA ILE A 202 1.14 3.31 28.80
C ILE A 202 0.75 2.22 27.78
N GLY A 203 1.53 1.14 27.77
CA GLY A 203 1.43 0.02 26.84
C GLY A 203 2.10 0.25 25.47
N SER A 204 2.62 1.45 25.19
CA SER A 204 3.29 1.79 23.93
C SER A 204 4.78 1.52 24.05
N VAL A 205 5.32 0.65 23.19
CA VAL A 205 6.70 0.16 23.28
C VAL A 205 7.28 -0.08 21.89
N HIS A 206 8.60 -0.32 21.81
CA HIS A 206 9.34 -0.47 20.54
C HIS A 206 9.16 0.73 19.60
N MET A 207 9.29 1.93 20.18
CA MET A 207 9.22 3.19 19.45
C MET A 207 10.21 3.20 18.26
N THR A 208 9.72 3.55 17.08
CA THR A 208 10.55 3.86 15.90
C THR A 208 10.38 5.32 15.53
N ILE A 209 11.46 6.10 15.64
CA ILE A 209 11.48 7.53 15.28
C ILE A 209 11.86 7.69 13.80
N VAL A 210 11.14 8.55 13.09
CA VAL A 210 11.36 8.87 11.68
C VAL A 210 11.33 10.40 11.49
N PRO A 211 12.45 11.04 11.15
CA PRO A 211 12.48 12.46 10.79
C PRO A 211 11.73 12.74 9.47
N LEU A 212 10.88 13.76 9.47
CA LEU A 212 10.16 14.25 8.28
C LEU A 212 10.82 15.49 7.67
N ASP A 213 11.13 16.51 8.45
CA ASP A 213 11.81 17.71 7.97
C ASP A 213 12.38 18.54 9.13
N GLY A 214 13.71 18.52 9.26
CA GLY A 214 14.41 19.22 10.33
C GLY A 214 13.96 18.71 11.71
N ASP A 215 13.27 19.59 12.44
CA ASP A 215 12.80 19.35 13.81
C ASP A 215 11.45 18.63 13.86
N HIS A 216 10.74 18.51 12.73
CA HIS A 216 9.49 17.74 12.65
C HIS A 216 9.79 16.25 12.48
N MET A 217 9.36 15.46 13.46
CA MET A 217 9.58 14.02 13.52
C MET A 217 8.30 13.30 13.91
N VAL A 218 8.17 12.06 13.46
CA VAL A 218 7.08 11.16 13.85
C VAL A 218 7.65 9.91 14.49
N ALA A 219 6.86 9.29 15.37
CA ALA A 219 7.23 8.05 16.02
C ALA A 219 6.10 7.05 15.97
N PHE A 220 6.44 5.78 15.82
CA PHE A 220 5.47 4.69 15.74
C PHE A 220 5.72 3.65 16.83
N TYR A 221 4.65 3.07 17.37
CA TYR A 221 4.71 2.15 18.51
C TYR A 221 3.88 0.89 18.23
N ARG A 222 4.38 -0.26 18.68
CA ARG A 222 3.47 -1.37 18.99
C ARG A 222 2.79 -1.12 20.34
N ARG A 223 1.66 -1.77 20.56
CA ARG A 223 0.88 -1.66 21.80
C ARG A 223 0.77 -3.01 22.48
N ARG A 224 0.94 -3.04 23.80
CA ARG A 224 0.73 -4.22 24.66
C ARG A 224 -0.68 -4.78 24.51
N GLN A 225 -1.66 -3.90 24.27
CA GLN A 225 -3.08 -4.20 24.08
C GLN A 225 -3.40 -4.93 22.77
N SER A 226 -2.44 -5.04 21.83
CA SER A 226 -2.66 -5.73 20.56
C SER A 226 -3.83 -5.15 19.75
N ASP A 227 -3.89 -3.82 19.65
CA ASP A 227 -4.92 -3.05 18.95
C ASP A 227 -4.41 -2.55 17.58
N PHE A 228 -3.76 -1.39 17.57
CA PHE A 228 -3.25 -0.72 16.38
C PHE A 228 -1.80 -0.28 16.61
N VAL A 229 -1.09 -0.01 15.52
CA VAL A 229 0.13 0.80 15.60
C VAL A 229 -0.28 2.21 16.00
N HIS A 230 0.37 2.78 17.01
CA HIS A 230 0.16 4.16 17.42
C HIS A 230 1.23 5.08 16.81
N ARG A 231 0.89 6.36 16.64
CA ARG A 231 1.76 7.44 16.16
C ARG A 231 1.83 8.58 17.18
N SER A 232 3.02 9.13 17.37
CA SER A 232 3.25 10.42 18.04
C SER A 232 4.00 11.36 17.11
N GLU A 233 3.95 12.65 17.42
CA GLU A 233 4.62 13.71 16.68
C GLU A 233 5.48 14.57 17.61
N SER A 234 6.60 15.04 17.07
CA SER A 234 7.47 16.03 17.69
C SER A 234 7.74 17.15 16.70
N LEU A 235 7.71 18.39 17.18
CA LEU A 235 7.95 19.59 16.39
C LEU A 235 9.21 20.36 16.85
N ASP A 236 9.96 19.79 17.79
CA ASP A 236 11.11 20.41 18.46
C ASP A 236 12.36 19.52 18.42
N GLY A 237 12.48 18.69 17.38
CA GLY A 237 13.65 17.83 17.17
C GLY A 237 13.67 16.60 18.09
N GLY A 238 12.50 16.17 18.57
CA GLY A 238 12.35 15.02 19.44
C GLY A 238 12.59 15.30 20.93
N VAL A 239 12.55 16.58 21.36
CA VAL A 239 12.63 16.95 22.79
C VAL A 239 11.32 16.60 23.48
N THR A 240 10.19 17.00 22.89
CA THR A 240 8.84 16.67 23.36
C THR A 240 8.07 15.88 22.32
N TRP A 241 7.11 15.08 22.79
CA TRP A 241 6.31 14.18 21.95
C TRP A 241 4.83 14.29 22.33
N SER A 242 3.95 14.28 21.34
CA SER A 242 2.51 14.12 21.54
C SER A 242 2.18 12.74 22.14
N ALA A 243 1.01 12.63 22.78
CA ALA A 243 0.52 11.32 23.21
C ALA A 243 0.32 10.38 22.01
N PRO A 244 0.58 9.05 22.15
CA PRO A 244 0.42 8.12 21.04
C PRO A 244 -1.04 7.89 20.65
N GLU A 245 -1.40 8.16 19.40
CA GLU A 245 -2.75 7.96 18.84
C GLU A 245 -2.77 6.84 17.79
N PRO A 246 -3.87 6.08 17.64
CA PRO A 246 -3.92 4.95 16.72
C PRO A 246 -3.85 5.39 15.25
N THR A 247 -3.16 4.58 14.44
CA THR A 247 -3.19 4.63 12.97
C THR A 247 -4.22 3.64 12.42
N ASP A 248 -4.32 3.51 11.10
CA ASP A 248 -5.16 2.50 10.44
C ASP A 248 -4.56 1.08 10.43
N VAL A 249 -3.32 0.89 10.90
CA VAL A 249 -2.60 -0.40 10.85
C VAL A 249 -2.87 -1.22 12.11
N PRO A 250 -3.58 -2.37 12.03
CA PRO A 250 -3.73 -3.27 13.18
C PRO A 250 -2.36 -3.79 13.64
N ASN A 251 -2.18 -3.99 14.94
CA ASN A 251 -0.95 -4.58 15.46
C ASN A 251 -1.20 -5.64 16.53
N ASN A 252 -0.46 -6.73 16.44
CA ASN A 252 -0.65 -7.95 17.22
C ASN A 252 0.28 -8.02 18.43
N ASN A 253 0.74 -6.87 18.92
CA ASN A 253 1.79 -6.76 19.94
C ASN A 253 3.15 -7.36 19.49
N SER A 254 3.37 -7.51 18.17
CA SER A 254 4.68 -7.78 17.55
C SER A 254 5.40 -6.46 17.22
N SER A 255 6.73 -6.48 17.23
CA SER A 255 7.53 -5.31 16.87
C SER A 255 7.21 -4.84 15.44
N ILE A 256 7.39 -3.55 15.23
CA ILE A 256 7.39 -2.91 13.92
C ILE A 256 8.76 -2.29 13.66
N ASN A 257 9.00 -1.92 12.41
CA ASN A 257 10.03 -0.96 12.05
C ASN A 257 9.53 -0.07 10.91
N VAL A 258 9.95 1.19 10.91
CA VAL A 258 9.53 2.23 9.98
C VAL A 258 10.76 2.99 9.50
N VAL A 259 10.85 3.23 8.20
CA VAL A 259 11.85 4.10 7.61
C VAL A 259 11.19 5.09 6.67
N ARG A 260 11.84 6.24 6.47
CA ARG A 260 11.52 7.13 5.37
C ARG A 260 12.34 6.73 4.15
N LEU A 261 11.67 6.52 3.03
CA LEU A 261 12.28 6.19 1.75
C LEU A 261 12.85 7.46 1.10
N ALA A 262 13.76 7.29 0.14
CA ALA A 262 14.40 8.36 -0.61
C ALA A 262 13.40 9.23 -1.38
N ASP A 263 12.23 8.70 -1.73
CA ASP A 263 11.14 9.43 -2.38
C ASP A 263 10.19 10.15 -1.40
N GLY A 264 10.50 10.12 -0.10
CA GLY A 264 9.77 10.80 0.96
C GLY A 264 8.64 9.99 1.59
N ARG A 265 8.24 8.85 1.01
CA ARG A 265 7.22 7.96 1.59
C ARG A 265 7.71 7.30 2.87
N LEU A 266 6.80 6.94 3.76
CA LEU A 266 7.13 6.10 4.91
C LEU A 266 6.81 4.64 4.59
N ALA A 267 7.74 3.74 4.90
CA ALA A 267 7.57 2.30 4.78
C ALA A 267 7.67 1.64 6.15
N MET A 268 6.60 0.98 6.56
CA MET A 268 6.50 0.22 7.80
C MET A 268 6.49 -1.27 7.49
N VAL A 269 7.36 -2.04 8.14
CA VAL A 269 7.28 -3.50 8.13
C VAL A 269 6.66 -3.99 9.44
N CYS A 270 5.58 -4.75 9.34
CA CYS A 270 4.81 -5.23 10.50
C CYS A 270 3.95 -6.46 10.17
N ASN A 271 3.22 -6.95 11.18
CA ASN A 271 2.14 -7.92 11.02
C ASN A 271 0.80 -7.21 11.21
N PRO A 272 0.03 -6.92 10.14
CA PRO A 272 -1.20 -6.13 10.23
C PRO A 272 -2.40 -6.97 10.75
N THR A 273 -2.23 -7.60 11.92
CA THR A 273 -3.23 -8.38 12.66
C THR A 273 -3.38 -7.81 14.07
N SER A 274 -4.44 -8.16 14.79
CA SER A 274 -4.68 -7.64 16.15
C SER A 274 -5.40 -8.67 17.04
N GLY A 275 -5.51 -8.37 18.34
CA GLY A 275 -6.28 -9.16 19.28
C GLY A 275 -7.76 -9.29 18.93
N ALA A 276 -8.30 -8.40 18.10
CA ALA A 276 -9.66 -8.49 17.56
C ALA A 276 -9.79 -9.54 16.44
N THR A 277 -8.69 -9.91 15.78
CA THR A 277 -8.68 -10.87 14.66
C THR A 277 -8.39 -12.31 15.08
N SER A 278 -8.06 -12.56 16.35
CA SER A 278 -7.78 -13.91 16.86
C SER A 278 -8.16 -14.05 18.34
N ALA A 279 -8.68 -15.23 18.70
CA ALA A 279 -8.97 -15.61 20.08
C ALA A 279 -7.75 -16.24 20.79
N ASP A 280 -6.64 -16.48 20.10
CA ASP A 280 -5.45 -17.13 20.66
C ASP A 280 -4.81 -16.28 21.76
N ARG A 281 -4.56 -16.86 22.93
CA ARG A 281 -3.97 -16.16 24.08
C ARG A 281 -2.92 -17.01 24.79
N ARG A 282 -1.81 -16.36 25.12
CA ARG A 282 -0.78 -16.88 26.05
C ARG A 282 -0.86 -16.17 27.39
N VAL A 283 -0.37 -16.82 28.43
CA VAL A 283 -0.41 -16.29 29.80
C VAL A 283 0.61 -15.15 29.94
N SER A 284 1.84 -15.39 29.51
CA SER A 284 2.97 -14.46 29.58
C SER A 284 3.90 -14.60 28.37
N LEU A 285 4.82 -13.65 28.24
CA LEU A 285 5.96 -13.71 27.35
C LEU A 285 6.95 -14.81 27.75
N TYR A 286 7.06 -15.16 29.05
CA TYR A 286 8.06 -16.08 29.59
C TYR A 286 7.48 -17.30 30.33
N ASP A 287 6.27 -17.72 29.98
CA ASP A 287 5.56 -18.86 30.57
C ASP A 287 6.45 -20.09 30.83
N GLU A 288 7.42 -20.37 29.95
CA GLU A 288 8.26 -21.55 30.01
C GLU A 288 9.51 -21.42 30.91
N ILE A 289 9.77 -20.26 31.51
CA ILE A 289 10.93 -20.01 32.39
C ILE A 289 10.60 -19.26 33.69
N GLU A 290 9.33 -18.96 33.95
CA GLU A 290 8.85 -18.26 35.16
C GLU A 290 8.73 -19.16 36.41
N GLU A 291 9.32 -20.36 36.42
CA GLU A 291 9.28 -21.25 37.59
C GLU A 291 9.95 -20.58 38.83
N GLY A 292 9.15 -20.30 39.87
CA GLY A 292 9.63 -19.87 41.19
C GLY A 292 9.34 -18.42 41.60
N ASP A 293 8.55 -17.64 40.84
CA ASP A 293 8.08 -16.31 41.28
C ASP A 293 6.61 -16.34 41.73
N ASP A 294 6.39 -16.41 43.04
CA ASP A 294 5.05 -16.49 43.67
C ASP A 294 4.35 -15.11 43.81
N ARG A 295 4.95 -14.03 43.30
CA ARG A 295 4.34 -12.68 43.39
C ARG A 295 3.11 -12.58 42.48
N PRO A 296 2.06 -11.84 42.90
CA PRO A 296 0.93 -11.56 42.03
C PRO A 296 1.33 -10.66 40.85
N ASP A 297 0.68 -10.83 39.71
CA ASP A 297 0.86 -9.97 38.53
C ASP A 297 0.54 -8.50 38.84
N ALA A 298 1.27 -7.59 38.18
CA ALA A 298 1.07 -6.17 38.36
C ALA A 298 -0.35 -5.73 37.97
N GLY A 299 -1.07 -5.14 38.94
CA GLY A 299 -2.43 -4.63 38.78
C GLY A 299 -2.48 -3.17 38.32
N GLY A 300 -3.58 -2.77 37.69
CA GLY A 300 -3.72 -1.45 37.07
C GLY A 300 -2.95 -1.32 35.74
N GLY A 301 -2.95 -0.12 35.14
CA GLY A 301 -2.32 0.10 33.83
C GLY A 301 -3.17 -0.40 32.66
N CYS A 302 -2.52 -0.84 31.58
CA CYS A 302 -3.20 -1.48 30.45
C CYS A 302 -3.31 -3.00 30.61
N ALA A 303 -4.18 -3.64 29.83
CA ALA A 303 -4.26 -5.10 29.75
C ALA A 303 -3.40 -5.62 28.57
N PRO A 304 -2.24 -6.25 28.83
CA PRO A 304 -1.42 -6.82 27.77
C PRO A 304 -2.08 -8.05 27.15
N ILE A 305 -1.90 -8.24 25.85
CA ILE A 305 -2.39 -9.39 25.09
C ILE A 305 -1.21 -10.08 24.42
N TRP A 306 -1.04 -11.37 24.71
CA TRP A 306 0.03 -12.22 24.17
C TRP A 306 -0.56 -13.38 23.35
N GLY A 307 0.20 -13.92 22.41
CA GLY A 307 -0.19 -15.09 21.62
C GLY A 307 -0.97 -14.81 20.33
N VAL A 308 -1.21 -13.54 19.98
CA VAL A 308 -1.89 -13.19 18.72
C VAL A 308 -1.00 -13.57 17.52
N PRO A 309 -1.53 -14.26 16.49
CA PRO A 309 -0.74 -14.73 15.35
C PRO A 309 0.09 -13.64 14.68
N ARG A 310 1.36 -13.94 14.38
CA ARG A 310 2.32 -13.04 13.72
C ARG A 310 2.52 -13.40 12.25
N ALA A 311 1.46 -13.21 11.48
CA ALA A 311 1.45 -13.31 10.02
C ALA A 311 0.19 -12.60 9.48
N PRO A 312 0.16 -12.16 8.21
CA PRO A 312 1.30 -12.12 7.28
C PRO A 312 2.37 -11.13 7.75
N LEU A 313 3.59 -11.23 7.19
CA LEU A 313 4.57 -10.16 7.27
C LEU A 313 4.35 -9.22 6.09
N SER A 314 4.12 -7.93 6.34
CA SER A 314 3.74 -6.97 5.30
C SER A 314 4.58 -5.69 5.34
N LEU A 315 4.76 -5.09 4.17
CA LEU A 315 5.24 -3.72 3.98
C LEU A 315 4.04 -2.79 3.77
N CYS A 316 3.82 -1.87 4.70
CA CYS A 316 2.76 -0.87 4.71
C CYS A 316 3.34 0.49 4.33
N ILE A 317 2.72 1.20 3.39
CA ILE A 317 3.24 2.44 2.80
C ILE A 317 2.32 3.62 3.09
N SER A 318 2.91 4.72 3.55
CA SER A 318 2.25 6.01 3.79
C SER A 318 2.85 7.11 2.92
N THR A 319 1.99 8.03 2.49
CA THR A 319 2.33 9.25 1.75
C THR A 319 1.98 10.53 2.53
N ASP A 320 1.39 10.39 3.71
CA ASP A 320 0.81 11.47 4.53
C ASP A 320 1.52 11.63 5.89
N GLY A 321 2.82 11.30 5.96
CA GLY A 321 3.59 11.38 7.20
C GLY A 321 3.21 10.32 8.24
N GLY A 322 2.63 9.20 7.80
CA GLY A 322 2.24 8.06 8.62
C GLY A 322 0.91 8.24 9.34
N VAL A 323 0.07 9.20 8.93
CA VAL A 323 -1.30 9.31 9.42
C VAL A 323 -2.11 8.09 8.98
N SER A 324 -1.89 7.61 7.75
CA SER A 324 -2.47 6.37 7.24
C SER A 324 -1.50 5.56 6.37
N PHE A 325 -1.72 4.24 6.31
CA PHE A 325 -0.95 3.29 5.50
C PHE A 325 -1.87 2.46 4.58
N PRO A 326 -2.47 3.08 3.55
CA PRO A 326 -3.47 2.46 2.69
C PRO A 326 -2.92 1.36 1.78
N LEU A 327 -1.64 1.42 1.40
CA LEU A 327 -1.00 0.40 0.59
C LEU A 327 -0.28 -0.61 1.49
N ARG A 328 -0.65 -1.89 1.41
CA ARG A 328 -0.06 -2.97 2.21
C ARG A 328 0.26 -4.15 1.31
N LYS A 329 1.51 -4.60 1.34
CA LYS A 329 2.02 -5.66 0.48
C LYS A 329 2.63 -6.78 1.31
N ILE A 330 2.24 -8.02 1.05
CA ILE A 330 2.75 -9.17 1.77
C ILE A 330 4.19 -9.46 1.29
N ILE A 331 5.12 -9.55 2.24
CA ILE A 331 6.51 -9.96 2.01
C ILE A 331 6.64 -11.47 2.14
N ASP A 332 6.06 -12.02 3.21
CA ASP A 332 6.08 -13.45 3.54
C ASP A 332 4.82 -13.80 4.33
N ASP A 333 4.40 -15.05 4.26
CA ASP A 333 3.15 -15.51 4.87
C ASP A 333 3.32 -16.86 5.58
N SER A 334 2.53 -17.07 6.61
CA SER A 334 2.54 -18.29 7.42
C SER A 334 1.28 -18.37 8.27
N PRO A 335 1.05 -19.50 8.98
CA PRO A 335 -0.03 -19.57 9.98
C PRO A 335 0.13 -18.57 11.15
N GLY A 336 1.32 -17.97 11.34
CA GLY A 336 1.57 -16.98 12.39
C GLY A 336 1.57 -17.50 13.83
N THR A 337 1.30 -18.79 14.06
CA THR A 337 1.15 -19.40 15.39
C THR A 337 2.34 -19.10 16.30
N CYS A 338 2.10 -18.52 17.49
CA CYS A 338 3.16 -18.13 18.42
C CYS A 338 2.90 -18.59 19.86
N MET A 339 2.19 -19.71 20.01
CA MET A 339 1.72 -20.27 21.30
C MET A 339 2.82 -20.92 22.17
N SER A 340 4.05 -20.99 21.68
CA SER A 340 5.20 -21.59 22.35
C SER A 340 6.47 -20.78 22.02
N ASN A 341 7.33 -20.58 23.02
CA ASN A 341 8.68 -20.05 22.81
C ASN A 341 9.70 -21.16 22.52
N ASN A 342 9.34 -22.44 22.63
CA ASN A 342 10.24 -23.55 22.36
C ASN A 342 10.48 -23.70 20.84
N SER A 343 11.71 -23.44 20.39
CA SER A 343 12.06 -23.53 18.96
C SER A 343 12.35 -24.96 18.47
N LEU A 344 12.39 -25.95 19.36
CA LEU A 344 12.63 -27.37 19.02
C LEU A 344 11.35 -28.15 18.69
N ASP A 345 10.19 -27.70 19.16
CA ASP A 345 8.94 -28.44 18.99
C ASP A 345 8.30 -28.26 17.60
N GLY A 346 8.77 -27.29 16.82
CA GLY A 346 8.27 -26.97 15.48
C GLY A 346 6.86 -26.40 15.42
N ARG A 347 6.24 -26.05 16.56
CA ARG A 347 4.88 -25.50 16.65
C ARG A 347 4.83 -24.01 16.38
N ASN A 348 5.89 -23.28 16.70
CA ASN A 348 5.97 -21.87 16.38
C ASN A 348 6.09 -21.67 14.85
N LYS A 349 5.19 -20.86 14.28
CA LYS A 349 5.11 -20.49 12.87
C LYS A 349 5.07 -18.98 12.68
N GLU A 350 5.61 -18.21 13.62
CA GLU A 350 5.55 -16.76 13.65
C GLU A 350 6.56 -16.09 12.69
N LEU A 351 6.16 -14.99 12.07
CA LEU A 351 7.05 -14.09 11.31
C LEU A 351 7.14 -12.78 12.09
N SER A 352 8.24 -12.56 12.80
CA SER A 352 8.23 -11.58 13.88
C SER A 352 9.49 -10.73 13.97
N TYR A 353 9.33 -9.59 14.64
CA TYR A 353 10.39 -8.63 14.92
C TYR A 353 11.16 -8.17 13.68
N PRO A 354 10.44 -7.73 12.63
CA PRO A 354 11.06 -7.31 11.40
C PRO A 354 11.82 -5.99 11.54
N TYR A 355 12.78 -5.80 10.65
CA TYR A 355 13.56 -4.58 10.51
C TYR A 355 13.81 -4.32 9.03
N LEU A 356 13.78 -3.06 8.61
CA LEU A 356 14.08 -2.68 7.23
C LEU A 356 15.04 -1.51 7.10
N LEU A 357 15.66 -1.43 5.92
CA LEU A 357 16.28 -0.22 5.40
C LEU A 357 16.16 -0.20 3.87
N GLU A 358 16.25 0.99 3.29
CA GLU A 358 16.43 1.16 1.85
C GLU A 358 17.92 1.24 1.54
N GLY A 359 18.36 0.43 0.58
CA GLY A 359 19.73 0.45 0.06
C GLY A 359 19.96 1.60 -0.93
N PRO A 360 21.22 1.95 -1.24
CA PRO A 360 21.55 3.02 -2.19
C PRO A 360 21.05 2.77 -3.62
N ASP A 361 20.75 1.51 -3.96
CA ASP A 361 20.19 1.08 -5.22
C ASP A 361 18.65 1.15 -5.26
N GLY A 362 18.01 1.63 -4.19
CA GLY A 362 16.56 1.68 -4.00
C GLY A 362 15.91 0.32 -3.72
N ALA A 363 16.70 -0.72 -3.47
CA ALA A 363 16.18 -2.01 -2.99
C ALA A 363 15.84 -1.90 -1.49
N ILE A 364 14.81 -2.64 -1.06
CA ILE A 364 14.43 -2.69 0.35
C ILE A 364 14.97 -3.99 0.94
N HIS A 365 15.76 -3.86 1.99
CA HIS A 365 16.35 -4.95 2.72
C HIS A 365 15.52 -5.19 3.98
N VAL A 366 15.02 -6.41 4.16
CA VAL A 366 14.20 -6.79 5.31
C VAL A 366 14.84 -7.99 6.00
N ALA A 367 14.99 -7.92 7.31
CA ALA A 367 15.41 -9.05 8.15
C ALA A 367 14.37 -9.28 9.24
N TYR A 368 14.02 -10.54 9.50
CA TYR A 368 13.01 -10.89 10.50
C TYR A 368 13.25 -12.28 11.07
N THR A 369 12.61 -12.52 12.21
CA THR A 369 12.58 -13.83 12.84
C THR A 369 11.66 -14.76 12.08
N TYR A 370 12.19 -15.90 11.68
CA TYR A 370 11.45 -16.98 11.04
C TYR A 370 11.24 -18.12 12.04
N PHE A 371 10.01 -18.24 12.54
CA PHE A 371 9.55 -19.32 13.43
C PHE A 371 10.34 -19.44 14.74
N ARG A 372 10.97 -18.34 15.19
CA ARG A 372 11.99 -18.28 16.26
C ARG A 372 13.22 -19.17 16.04
N ARG A 373 13.28 -19.92 14.95
CA ARG A 373 14.34 -20.88 14.64
C ARG A 373 15.49 -20.25 13.88
N ALA A 374 15.19 -19.34 12.95
CA ALA A 374 16.18 -18.71 12.08
C ALA A 374 15.93 -17.20 11.94
N ILE A 375 16.93 -16.49 11.47
CA ILE A 375 16.74 -15.17 10.87
C ILE A 375 16.63 -15.33 9.36
N LYS A 376 15.55 -14.81 8.79
CA LYS A 376 15.36 -14.75 7.34
C LYS A 376 15.61 -13.33 6.85
N TYR A 377 16.39 -13.23 5.79
CA TYR A 377 16.67 -12.01 5.05
C TYR A 377 15.93 -12.05 3.72
N VAL A 378 15.35 -10.93 3.34
CA VAL A 378 14.68 -10.73 2.06
C VAL A 378 15.14 -9.39 1.46
N ARG A 379 15.52 -9.41 0.18
CA ARG A 379 15.80 -8.22 -0.62
C ARG A 379 14.70 -8.04 -1.65
N LEU A 380 13.93 -6.97 -1.50
CA LEU A 380 12.90 -6.55 -2.43
C LEU A 380 13.56 -5.61 -3.46
N PRO A 381 13.46 -5.88 -4.78
CA PRO A 381 14.12 -5.05 -5.79
C PRO A 381 13.56 -3.63 -5.81
N LYS A 382 14.31 -2.67 -6.38
CA LYS A 382 13.81 -1.32 -6.63
C LYS A 382 12.49 -1.37 -7.40
N GLY A 383 11.55 -0.52 -7.01
CA GLY A 383 10.22 -0.51 -7.58
C GLY A 383 9.39 -1.72 -7.20
N TRP A 384 9.78 -2.55 -6.22
CA TRP A 384 8.92 -3.64 -5.75
C TRP A 384 7.62 -3.12 -5.13
N ILE A 385 7.65 -1.98 -4.41
CA ILE A 385 6.46 -1.33 -3.85
C ILE A 385 5.46 -1.02 -4.97
N ASP A 386 5.91 -0.26 -5.96
CA ASP A 386 5.09 0.20 -7.09
C ASP A 386 4.91 -0.90 -8.15
N GLY A 387 5.71 -1.95 -8.07
CA GLY A 387 5.88 -2.98 -9.09
C GLY A 387 4.81 -4.04 -9.10
N GLU A 388 3.92 -4.11 -8.11
CA GLU A 388 2.67 -4.87 -8.33
C GLU A 388 1.61 -4.00 -9.00
N SER A 389 1.58 -2.67 -8.78
CA SER A 389 0.72 -1.81 -9.59
C SER A 389 1.25 -1.62 -11.01
N ASN A 390 2.56 -1.71 -11.23
CA ASN A 390 3.17 -1.64 -12.57
C ASN A 390 3.32 -3.00 -13.24
N ARG A 391 3.74 -4.10 -12.58
CA ARG A 391 3.78 -5.42 -13.26
C ARG A 391 2.41 -6.05 -13.46
N ARG A 392 1.44 -5.85 -12.55
CA ARG A 392 0.03 -6.19 -12.86
C ARG A 392 -0.61 -5.17 -13.79
N ARG A 393 0.10 -4.14 -14.30
CA ARG A 393 -0.38 -3.30 -15.42
C ARG A 393 0.36 -3.60 -16.72
N GLU A 394 1.65 -3.92 -16.67
CA GLU A 394 2.51 -4.31 -17.79
C GLU A 394 2.27 -5.76 -18.25
N GLN A 395 1.81 -6.66 -17.36
CA GLN A 395 1.34 -8.02 -17.69
C GLN A 395 -0.18 -8.13 -17.80
N LEU A 396 -0.90 -7.01 -18.02
CA LEU A 396 -2.33 -7.11 -18.30
C LEU A 396 -2.56 -7.64 -19.70
N SER A 397 -3.45 -8.61 -19.77
CA SER A 397 -3.94 -9.23 -20.99
C SER A 397 -4.28 -8.17 -22.04
N GLU A 398 -3.84 -8.40 -23.29
CA GLU A 398 -4.33 -7.61 -24.43
C GLU A 398 -5.80 -7.88 -24.75
N ILE A 399 -6.42 -8.85 -24.05
CA ILE A 399 -7.83 -9.16 -24.19
C ILE A 399 -8.65 -8.04 -23.56
N ILE A 400 -9.62 -7.51 -24.29
CA ILE A 400 -10.65 -6.63 -23.73
C ILE A 400 -11.92 -7.42 -23.38
N GLY A 401 -12.63 -6.99 -22.35
CA GLY A 401 -13.91 -7.58 -21.93
C GLY A 401 -15.06 -6.62 -22.17
N ILE A 402 -15.98 -6.96 -23.09
CA ILE A 402 -17.21 -6.21 -23.35
C ILE A 402 -18.31 -6.74 -22.43
N THR A 403 -18.89 -5.91 -21.56
CA THR A 403 -20.11 -6.29 -20.84
C THR A 403 -21.30 -5.99 -21.74
N MET A 404 -22.20 -6.97 -21.88
CA MET A 404 -23.38 -6.89 -22.75
C MET A 404 -24.35 -5.77 -22.35
N GLY A 405 -24.26 -5.28 -21.13
CA GLY A 405 -25.19 -4.28 -20.58
C GLY A 405 -26.52 -4.92 -20.23
N ASP A 406 -27.60 -4.15 -20.38
CA ASP A 406 -28.97 -4.63 -20.17
C ASP A 406 -29.36 -5.63 -21.28
N PRO A 407 -29.69 -6.90 -20.93
CA PRO A 407 -30.14 -7.92 -21.89
C PRO A 407 -31.37 -7.55 -22.72
N ALA A 408 -32.25 -6.68 -22.21
CA ALA A 408 -33.46 -6.23 -22.90
C ALA A 408 -33.23 -4.97 -23.75
N GLY A 409 -32.04 -4.35 -23.69
CA GLY A 409 -31.67 -3.18 -24.48
C GLY A 409 -30.92 -3.51 -25.77
N VAL A 410 -30.33 -2.49 -26.40
CA VAL A 410 -29.53 -2.64 -27.63
C VAL A 410 -28.10 -3.15 -27.41
N GLY A 411 -27.66 -3.27 -26.16
CA GLY A 411 -26.31 -3.71 -25.78
C GLY A 411 -25.87 -5.03 -26.45
N PRO A 412 -26.71 -6.08 -26.47
CA PRO A 412 -26.44 -7.30 -27.22
C PRO A 412 -26.20 -7.07 -28.72
N GLU A 413 -27.05 -6.28 -29.39
CA GLU A 413 -26.97 -6.03 -30.84
C GLU A 413 -25.67 -5.30 -31.24
N ILE A 414 -25.29 -4.27 -30.49
CA ILE A 414 -24.07 -3.50 -30.79
C ILE A 414 -22.81 -4.30 -30.49
N ALA A 415 -22.82 -5.16 -29.46
CA ALA A 415 -21.69 -6.00 -29.10
C ALA A 415 -21.42 -7.08 -30.17
N VAL A 416 -22.47 -7.76 -30.66
CA VAL A 416 -22.31 -8.80 -31.70
C VAL A 416 -21.89 -8.19 -33.04
N ARG A 417 -22.42 -7.02 -33.42
CA ARG A 417 -22.00 -6.30 -34.63
C ARG A 417 -20.55 -5.86 -34.57
N ALA A 418 -20.12 -5.28 -33.44
CA ALA A 418 -18.73 -4.91 -33.23
C ALA A 418 -17.82 -6.14 -33.37
N LEU A 419 -18.15 -7.25 -32.71
CA LEU A 419 -17.37 -8.49 -32.76
C LEU A 419 -17.29 -9.09 -34.18
N ALA A 420 -18.40 -9.05 -34.93
CA ALA A 420 -18.46 -9.55 -36.31
C ALA A 420 -17.59 -8.73 -37.27
N GLN A 421 -17.46 -7.42 -37.06
CA GLN A 421 -16.63 -6.54 -37.89
C GLN A 421 -15.14 -6.55 -37.54
N MET A 422 -14.76 -7.13 -36.41
CA MET A 422 -13.34 -7.26 -36.02
C MET A 422 -12.58 -8.20 -36.94
N SER A 423 -11.28 -7.91 -37.12
CA SER A 423 -10.33 -8.87 -37.67
C SER A 423 -10.27 -10.14 -36.80
N PRO A 424 -9.85 -11.30 -37.34
CA PRO A 424 -9.71 -12.52 -36.55
C PRO A 424 -8.80 -12.36 -35.32
N GLU A 425 -7.72 -11.60 -35.45
CA GLU A 425 -6.78 -11.32 -34.35
C GLU A 425 -7.43 -10.47 -33.25
N ASP A 426 -8.18 -9.44 -33.65
CA ASP A 426 -8.89 -8.59 -32.71
C ASP A 426 -10.02 -9.33 -32.00
N ARG A 427 -10.72 -10.18 -32.73
CA ARG A 427 -11.77 -11.04 -32.18
C ARG A 427 -11.21 -12.03 -31.17
N ALA A 428 -10.06 -12.65 -31.46
CA ALA A 428 -9.37 -13.55 -30.54
C ALA A 428 -8.99 -12.86 -29.20
N ARG A 429 -8.74 -11.55 -29.24
CA ARG A 429 -8.46 -10.68 -28.09
C ARG A 429 -9.71 -9.97 -27.53
N THR A 430 -10.90 -10.51 -27.76
CA THR A 430 -12.15 -9.95 -27.24
C THR A 430 -12.96 -11.02 -26.53
N ARG A 431 -13.54 -10.68 -25.37
CA ARG A 431 -14.53 -11.50 -24.67
C ARG A 431 -15.79 -10.69 -24.44
N ILE A 432 -16.96 -11.32 -24.57
CA ILE A 432 -18.25 -10.73 -24.20
C ILE A 432 -18.73 -11.38 -22.90
N TYR A 433 -18.92 -10.58 -21.86
CA TYR A 433 -19.54 -10.96 -20.60
C TYR A 433 -21.04 -10.71 -20.71
N GLY A 434 -21.82 -11.77 -20.78
CA GLY A 434 -23.25 -11.67 -21.05
C GLY A 434 -23.93 -13.03 -21.03
N ASN A 435 -25.16 -13.08 -21.54
CA ASN A 435 -25.92 -14.31 -21.64
C ASN A 435 -25.92 -14.84 -23.09
N ARG A 436 -25.44 -16.06 -23.30
CA ARG A 436 -25.28 -16.66 -24.63
C ARG A 436 -26.58 -16.69 -25.42
N ALA A 437 -27.68 -17.12 -24.81
CA ALA A 437 -28.98 -17.19 -25.48
C ALA A 437 -29.47 -15.82 -25.96
N THR A 438 -29.22 -14.75 -25.19
CA THR A 438 -29.56 -13.37 -25.58
C THR A 438 -28.69 -12.89 -26.74
N LEU A 439 -27.39 -13.21 -26.74
CA LEU A 439 -26.48 -12.86 -27.82
C LEU A 439 -26.81 -13.61 -29.12
N ASP A 440 -27.24 -14.87 -29.05
CA ASP A 440 -27.67 -15.64 -30.23
C ASP A 440 -28.92 -15.00 -30.87
N LEU A 441 -29.88 -14.51 -30.06
CA LEU A 441 -31.02 -13.73 -30.56
C LEU A 441 -30.57 -12.42 -31.22
N ALA A 442 -29.55 -11.76 -30.66
CA ALA A 442 -28.99 -10.53 -31.24
C ALA A 442 -28.28 -10.80 -32.58
N VAL A 443 -27.58 -11.94 -32.74
CA VAL A 443 -27.01 -12.37 -34.03
C VAL A 443 -28.11 -12.53 -35.07
N ALA A 444 -29.21 -13.21 -34.72
CA ALA A 444 -30.36 -13.39 -35.61
C ALA A 444 -31.04 -12.06 -35.97
N ALA A 445 -31.25 -11.16 -35.00
CA ALA A 445 -31.87 -9.86 -35.22
C ALA A 445 -31.01 -8.93 -36.10
N THR A 446 -29.69 -8.99 -35.96
CA THR A 446 -28.76 -8.13 -36.69
C THR A 446 -28.34 -8.67 -38.05
N GLY A 447 -28.52 -9.98 -38.30
CA GLY A 447 -28.03 -10.67 -39.48
C GLY A 447 -26.50 -10.80 -39.52
N ALA A 448 -25.82 -10.73 -38.37
CA ALA A 448 -24.37 -10.80 -38.30
C ALA A 448 -23.84 -12.20 -38.63
N ASP A 449 -22.85 -12.31 -39.52
CA ASP A 449 -22.18 -13.57 -39.84
C ASP A 449 -21.06 -13.85 -38.83
N ILE A 450 -21.44 -14.44 -37.69
CA ILE A 450 -20.50 -14.73 -36.60
C ILE A 450 -20.91 -15.96 -35.79
N ASN A 451 -19.95 -16.86 -35.53
CA ASN A 451 -20.07 -17.86 -34.46
C ASN A 451 -19.47 -17.28 -33.16
N LEU A 452 -20.25 -17.31 -32.08
CA LEU A 452 -19.88 -16.78 -30.77
C LEU A 452 -19.07 -17.76 -29.89
N ASP A 453 -18.84 -18.99 -30.35
CA ASP A 453 -18.09 -20.00 -29.61
C ASP A 453 -16.66 -19.54 -29.27
N GLY A 454 -16.30 -19.65 -27.98
CA GLY A 454 -15.00 -19.21 -27.46
C GLY A 454 -14.87 -17.71 -27.21
N PHE A 455 -15.87 -16.90 -27.57
CA PHE A 455 -15.86 -15.44 -27.35
C PHE A 455 -16.75 -14.98 -26.18
N VAL A 456 -17.66 -15.82 -25.70
CA VAL A 456 -18.64 -15.46 -24.67
C VAL A 456 -18.25 -16.07 -23.32
N VAL A 457 -18.14 -15.23 -22.29
CA VAL A 457 -18.18 -15.65 -20.89
C VAL A 457 -19.66 -15.70 -20.50
N ASP A 458 -20.24 -16.89 -20.63
CA ASP A 458 -21.69 -17.07 -20.46
C ASP A 458 -22.10 -17.01 -18.99
N LEU A 459 -22.99 -16.07 -18.69
CA LEU A 459 -23.58 -15.83 -17.40
C LEU A 459 -25.10 -15.96 -17.56
N PRO A 460 -25.71 -17.08 -17.10
CA PRO A 460 -27.11 -17.37 -17.36
C PRO A 460 -28.04 -16.35 -16.68
N ILE A 461 -29.24 -16.23 -17.23
CA ILE A 461 -30.35 -15.45 -16.68
C ILE A 461 -31.49 -16.42 -16.41
N GLU A 462 -31.99 -16.42 -15.18
CA GLU A 462 -33.10 -17.29 -14.81
C GLU A 462 -34.37 -16.93 -15.59
N GLY A 463 -34.94 -17.92 -16.30
CA GLY A 463 -36.09 -17.71 -17.17
C GLY A 463 -35.82 -16.75 -18.35
N GLY A 464 -34.55 -16.60 -18.75
CA GLY A 464 -34.15 -15.90 -19.97
C GLY A 464 -34.14 -16.80 -21.22
N PRO A 465 -33.87 -16.25 -22.42
CA PRO A 465 -33.61 -14.83 -22.70
C PRO A 465 -34.84 -13.94 -22.42
N LEU A 466 -34.59 -12.70 -22.04
CA LEU A 466 -35.65 -11.76 -21.64
C LEU A 466 -36.27 -11.06 -22.87
N PRO A 467 -37.54 -10.60 -22.80
CA PRO A 467 -38.15 -9.86 -23.91
C PRO A 467 -37.46 -8.51 -24.17
N TRP A 468 -37.19 -8.20 -25.44
CA TRP A 468 -36.65 -6.92 -25.87
C TRP A 468 -37.53 -5.73 -25.46
N GLY A 469 -36.88 -4.62 -25.08
CA GLY A 469 -37.51 -3.33 -24.82
C GLY A 469 -38.38 -3.28 -23.56
N LYS A 470 -38.37 -4.33 -22.73
CA LYS A 470 -39.17 -4.40 -21.50
C LYS A 470 -38.29 -4.28 -20.26
N LEU A 471 -38.71 -3.42 -19.34
CA LEU A 471 -38.12 -3.30 -18.02
C LEU A 471 -38.31 -4.62 -17.23
N ASP A 472 -37.21 -5.21 -16.75
CA ASP A 472 -37.24 -6.47 -15.99
C ASP A 472 -36.14 -6.45 -14.91
N PRO A 473 -36.44 -6.71 -13.63
CA PRO A 473 -35.41 -6.75 -12.57
C PRO A 473 -34.34 -7.82 -12.84
N ARG A 474 -34.67 -8.92 -13.52
CA ARG A 474 -33.69 -9.95 -13.90
C ARG A 474 -32.67 -9.40 -14.90
N ALA A 475 -33.05 -8.44 -15.74
CA ALA A 475 -32.14 -7.74 -16.65
C ALA A 475 -31.17 -6.85 -15.87
N GLY A 476 -31.66 -6.15 -14.84
CA GLY A 476 -30.84 -5.35 -13.92
C GLY A 476 -29.82 -6.18 -13.15
N ASP A 477 -30.25 -7.29 -12.56
CA ASP A 477 -29.34 -8.24 -11.88
C ASP A 477 -28.30 -8.82 -12.84
N ALA A 478 -28.73 -9.24 -14.04
CA ALA A 478 -27.83 -9.77 -15.05
C ALA A 478 -26.76 -8.74 -15.46
N ALA A 479 -27.16 -7.49 -15.72
CA ALA A 479 -26.22 -6.42 -16.04
C ALA A 479 -25.19 -6.18 -14.94
N PHE A 480 -25.61 -6.21 -13.66
CA PHE A 480 -24.69 -6.14 -12.52
C PHE A 480 -23.69 -7.30 -12.53
N ARG A 481 -24.16 -8.55 -12.64
CA ARG A 481 -23.28 -9.74 -12.66
C ARG A 481 -22.28 -9.74 -13.81
N PHE A 482 -22.67 -9.26 -14.99
CA PHE A 482 -21.76 -9.14 -16.13
C PHE A 482 -20.62 -8.16 -15.83
N ILE A 483 -20.96 -7.00 -15.24
CA ILE A 483 -19.99 -5.98 -14.84
C ILE A 483 -19.11 -6.49 -13.72
N GLU A 484 -19.69 -7.08 -12.67
CA GLU A 484 -18.94 -7.66 -11.55
C GLU A 484 -17.93 -8.68 -12.05
N LYS A 485 -18.34 -9.64 -12.87
CA LYS A 485 -17.45 -10.68 -13.38
C LYS A 485 -16.32 -10.09 -14.24
N ALA A 486 -16.61 -9.11 -15.11
CA ALA A 486 -15.60 -8.42 -15.90
C ALA A 486 -14.63 -7.61 -15.03
N VAL A 487 -15.12 -6.95 -13.97
CA VAL A 487 -14.27 -6.24 -12.99
C VAL A 487 -13.34 -7.22 -12.29
N ARG A 488 -13.85 -8.35 -11.78
CA ARG A 488 -13.02 -9.37 -11.14
C ARG A 488 -11.97 -9.96 -12.08
N ASP A 489 -12.31 -10.17 -13.34
CA ASP A 489 -11.35 -10.63 -14.35
C ASP A 489 -10.30 -9.57 -14.70
N ALA A 490 -10.67 -8.29 -14.71
CA ALA A 490 -9.73 -7.19 -14.89
C ALA A 490 -8.79 -7.06 -13.68
N GLU A 491 -9.29 -7.20 -12.45
CA GLU A 491 -8.49 -7.21 -11.22
C GLU A 491 -7.54 -8.42 -11.15
N ALA A 492 -7.97 -9.57 -11.68
CA ALA A 492 -7.16 -10.78 -11.81
C ALA A 492 -6.18 -10.74 -13.00
N GLY A 493 -6.29 -9.75 -13.89
CA GLY A 493 -5.46 -9.58 -15.08
C GLY A 493 -5.82 -10.45 -16.29
N ASN A 494 -6.96 -11.14 -16.25
CA ASN A 494 -7.48 -11.95 -17.35
C ASN A 494 -7.88 -11.09 -18.56
N ILE A 495 -8.30 -9.85 -18.31
CA ILE A 495 -8.58 -8.83 -19.34
C ILE A 495 -7.85 -7.53 -19.00
N GLY A 496 -7.46 -6.77 -20.02
CA GLY A 496 -6.76 -5.51 -19.88
C GLY A 496 -7.70 -4.32 -19.69
N CYS A 497 -8.86 -4.30 -20.32
CA CYS A 497 -9.82 -3.20 -20.21
C CYS A 497 -11.25 -3.72 -20.27
N VAL A 498 -12.12 -3.15 -19.43
CA VAL A 498 -13.56 -3.36 -19.50
C VAL A 498 -14.17 -2.35 -20.46
N VAL A 499 -14.99 -2.83 -21.40
CA VAL A 499 -15.83 -2.01 -22.28
C VAL A 499 -17.27 -2.25 -21.87
N THR A 500 -17.99 -1.20 -21.51
CA THR A 500 -19.36 -1.36 -20.98
C THR A 500 -20.41 -0.86 -21.96
N ALA A 501 -21.34 -1.74 -22.34
CA ALA A 501 -22.57 -1.38 -23.03
C ALA A 501 -23.59 -0.73 -22.06
N PRO A 502 -24.69 -0.13 -22.57
CA PRO A 502 -25.63 0.60 -21.73
C PRO A 502 -26.38 -0.30 -20.74
N ILE A 503 -26.67 0.24 -19.54
CA ILE A 503 -27.52 -0.40 -18.52
C ILE A 503 -28.77 0.45 -18.26
N ASN A 504 -29.87 -0.18 -17.88
CA ASN A 504 -31.06 0.53 -17.41
C ASN A 504 -30.99 0.70 -15.87
N LYS A 505 -30.95 1.95 -15.41
CA LYS A 505 -30.84 2.27 -13.97
C LYS A 505 -32.07 1.84 -13.17
N GLU A 506 -33.25 1.89 -13.78
CA GLU A 506 -34.49 1.50 -13.13
C GLU A 506 -34.53 -0.03 -12.93
N ALA A 507 -34.15 -0.81 -13.96
CA ALA A 507 -34.05 -2.27 -13.85
C ALA A 507 -33.04 -2.68 -12.78
N LEU A 508 -31.89 -2.00 -12.73
CA LEU A 508 -30.85 -2.22 -11.72
C LEU A 508 -31.37 -1.98 -10.29
N ASN A 509 -32.11 -0.89 -10.07
CA ASN A 509 -32.70 -0.58 -8.77
C ASN A 509 -33.80 -1.57 -8.37
N LEU A 510 -34.65 -1.98 -9.32
CA LEU A 510 -35.68 -3.01 -9.08
C LEU A 510 -35.08 -4.37 -8.69
N ALA A 511 -33.84 -4.63 -9.11
CA ALA A 511 -33.09 -5.83 -8.75
C ALA A 511 -32.41 -5.75 -7.36
N GLY A 512 -32.54 -4.63 -6.64
CA GLY A 512 -31.87 -4.40 -5.35
C GLY A 512 -30.45 -3.84 -5.45
N HIS A 513 -29.99 -3.48 -6.65
CA HIS A 513 -28.66 -2.90 -6.87
C HIS A 513 -28.76 -1.37 -6.93
N HIS A 514 -28.65 -0.71 -5.78
CA HIS A 514 -28.87 0.74 -5.63
C HIS A 514 -27.64 1.57 -6.01
N TYR A 515 -27.41 1.75 -7.31
CA TYR A 515 -26.34 2.58 -7.85
C TYR A 515 -26.88 3.69 -8.76
N ASP A 516 -26.15 4.82 -8.83
CA ASP A 516 -26.44 5.97 -9.69
C ASP A 516 -26.09 5.72 -11.18
N GLY A 517 -25.44 4.60 -11.46
CA GLY A 517 -25.05 4.12 -12.78
C GLY A 517 -23.73 3.33 -12.70
N HIS A 518 -23.02 3.29 -13.83
CA HIS A 518 -21.73 2.59 -13.92
C HIS A 518 -20.68 3.15 -12.96
N THR A 519 -20.57 4.48 -12.82
CA THR A 519 -19.49 5.08 -12.02
C THR A 519 -19.58 4.67 -10.55
N GLY A 520 -20.74 4.84 -9.89
CA GLY A 520 -20.93 4.43 -8.51
C GLY A 520 -20.76 2.92 -8.29
N MET A 521 -21.27 2.11 -9.24
CA MET A 521 -21.09 0.66 -9.21
C MET A 521 -19.62 0.25 -9.29
N LEU A 522 -18.85 0.82 -10.22
CA LEU A 522 -17.44 0.50 -10.41
C LEU A 522 -16.60 0.92 -9.21
N THR A 523 -16.86 2.08 -8.62
CA THR A 523 -16.17 2.51 -7.39
C THR A 523 -16.45 1.57 -6.22
N ALA A 524 -17.68 1.09 -6.07
CA ALA A 524 -18.04 0.13 -5.03
C ALA A 524 -17.35 -1.23 -5.24
N LEU A 525 -17.40 -1.77 -6.46
CA LEU A 525 -16.80 -3.07 -6.79
C LEU A 525 -15.27 -3.11 -6.62
N THR A 526 -14.61 -1.96 -6.82
CA THR A 526 -13.14 -1.82 -6.78
C THR A 526 -12.62 -1.19 -5.48
N GLY A 527 -13.49 -0.94 -4.50
CA GLY A 527 -13.12 -0.35 -3.22
C GLY A 527 -12.57 1.09 -3.31
N GLN A 528 -12.88 1.81 -4.38
CA GLN A 528 -12.44 3.20 -4.59
C GLN A 528 -13.49 4.20 -4.10
N LYS A 529 -13.03 5.35 -3.59
CA LYS A 529 -13.93 6.43 -3.15
C LYS A 529 -14.50 7.25 -4.30
N SER A 530 -13.75 7.39 -5.40
CA SER A 530 -14.16 8.20 -6.55
C SER A 530 -13.39 7.81 -7.81
N ALA A 531 -13.90 8.24 -8.96
CA ALA A 531 -13.22 8.17 -10.25
C ALA A 531 -13.35 9.53 -10.97
N PHE A 532 -12.44 9.83 -11.89
CA PHE A 532 -12.55 10.98 -12.78
C PHE A 532 -13.20 10.56 -14.09
N MET A 533 -14.07 11.43 -14.63
CA MET A 533 -14.72 11.21 -15.91
C MET A 533 -13.97 11.97 -17.00
N LEU A 534 -13.43 11.23 -17.96
CA LEU A 534 -12.88 11.75 -19.20
C LEU A 534 -13.82 11.40 -20.34
N LEU A 535 -14.22 12.40 -21.12
CA LEU A 535 -14.84 12.18 -22.42
C LEU A 535 -13.76 12.37 -23.49
N ALA A 536 -13.62 11.40 -24.39
CA ALA A 536 -12.57 11.40 -25.38
C ALA A 536 -13.13 11.16 -26.78
N SER A 537 -12.69 11.99 -27.73
CA SER A 537 -12.80 11.77 -29.16
C SER A 537 -11.42 11.91 -29.79
N GLU A 538 -11.33 11.68 -31.11
CA GLU A 538 -10.10 11.91 -31.86
C GLU A 538 -9.53 13.31 -31.61
N ARG A 539 -10.36 14.34 -31.77
CA ARG A 539 -9.94 15.76 -31.76
C ARG A 539 -10.07 16.46 -30.41
N LEU A 540 -10.98 16.03 -29.54
CA LEU A 540 -11.25 16.70 -28.28
C LEU A 540 -11.32 15.70 -27.11
N LYS A 541 -10.62 16.01 -26.03
CA LYS A 541 -10.59 15.22 -24.79
C LYS A 541 -10.85 16.16 -23.62
N VAL A 542 -11.83 15.83 -22.79
CA VAL A 542 -12.30 16.71 -21.70
C VAL A 542 -12.45 15.90 -20.41
N ILE A 543 -11.70 16.25 -19.39
CA ILE A 543 -11.79 15.66 -18.04
C ILE A 543 -12.53 16.62 -17.11
N HIS A 544 -13.34 16.08 -16.22
CA HIS A 544 -14.24 16.86 -15.37
C HIS A 544 -13.78 16.88 -13.90
N VAL A 545 -13.75 18.07 -13.30
CA VAL A 545 -13.52 18.28 -11.86
C VAL A 545 -14.72 17.78 -11.06
N SER A 546 -15.93 18.06 -11.55
CA SER A 546 -17.21 17.58 -11.02
C SER A 546 -18.16 17.13 -12.14
N THR A 547 -19.04 16.18 -11.84
CA THR A 547 -20.01 15.62 -12.80
C THR A 547 -21.45 15.88 -12.34
N HIS A 548 -22.23 14.85 -11.99
CA HIS A 548 -23.67 14.95 -11.70
C HIS A 548 -23.96 15.58 -10.33
N VAL A 549 -23.80 16.90 -10.22
CA VAL A 549 -24.15 17.71 -9.04
C VAL A 549 -24.82 19.03 -9.46
N SER A 550 -25.45 19.74 -8.52
CA SER A 550 -25.95 21.09 -8.79
C SER A 550 -24.79 22.02 -9.20
N LEU A 551 -25.07 23.01 -10.05
CA LEU A 551 -24.02 23.95 -10.49
C LEU A 551 -23.36 24.68 -9.30
N LYS A 552 -24.14 25.07 -8.29
CA LYS A 552 -23.60 25.64 -7.04
C LYS A 552 -22.61 24.68 -6.38
N THR A 553 -23.00 23.42 -6.21
CA THR A 553 -22.13 22.38 -5.62
C THR A 553 -20.90 22.12 -6.48
N ALA A 554 -21.00 22.22 -7.81
CA ALA A 554 -19.86 22.06 -8.70
C ALA A 554 -18.81 23.15 -8.45
N ILE A 555 -19.25 24.41 -8.31
CA ILE A 555 -18.38 25.55 -7.96
C ILE A 555 -17.74 25.32 -6.60
N ASP A 556 -18.52 24.94 -5.57
CA ASP A 556 -18.00 24.68 -4.23
C ASP A 556 -16.97 23.52 -4.20
N ARG A 557 -17.11 22.53 -5.10
CA ARG A 557 -16.21 21.36 -5.19
C ARG A 557 -14.94 21.64 -5.97
N ALA A 558 -14.85 22.73 -6.71
CA ALA A 558 -13.71 23.04 -7.57
C ALA A 558 -12.53 23.63 -6.76
N THR A 559 -12.18 23.03 -5.61
CA THR A 559 -11.05 23.51 -4.79
C THR A 559 -9.71 23.37 -5.54
N PRO A 560 -8.67 24.15 -5.16
CA PRO A 560 -7.34 24.02 -5.77
C PRO A 560 -6.83 22.58 -5.85
N GLU A 561 -6.98 21.82 -4.75
CA GLU A 561 -6.51 20.45 -4.62
C GLU A 561 -7.29 19.50 -5.53
N ARG A 562 -8.61 19.72 -5.65
CA ARG A 562 -9.47 18.91 -6.52
C ARG A 562 -9.15 19.16 -7.99
N ILE A 563 -8.97 20.43 -8.38
CA ILE A 563 -8.57 20.79 -9.75
C ILE A 563 -7.19 20.19 -10.06
N LEU A 564 -6.22 20.33 -9.16
CA LEU A 564 -4.88 19.73 -9.29
C LEU A 564 -4.97 18.21 -9.47
N ALA A 565 -5.77 17.53 -8.65
CA ALA A 565 -5.96 16.09 -8.77
C ALA A 565 -6.55 15.69 -10.13
N THR A 566 -7.47 16.50 -10.67
CA THR A 566 -8.01 16.29 -12.02
C THR A 566 -6.96 16.54 -13.11
N ILE A 567 -6.12 17.58 -12.98
CA ILE A 567 -5.00 17.84 -13.91
C ILE A 567 -4.05 16.65 -13.94
N ARG A 568 -3.61 16.17 -12.76
CA ARG A 568 -2.73 15.00 -12.63
C ARG A 568 -3.35 13.75 -13.27
N ALA A 569 -4.60 13.44 -12.94
CA ALA A 569 -5.30 12.28 -13.50
C ALA A 569 -5.35 12.31 -15.04
N GLY A 570 -5.61 13.49 -15.62
CA GLY A 570 -5.62 13.67 -17.06
C GLY A 570 -4.24 13.59 -17.72
N ASN A 571 -3.24 14.23 -17.11
CA ASN A 571 -1.84 14.18 -17.54
C ASN A 571 -1.32 12.74 -17.60
N ASP A 572 -1.47 12.00 -16.50
CA ASP A 572 -0.95 10.65 -16.35
C ASP A 572 -1.61 9.69 -17.34
N HIS A 573 -2.92 9.87 -17.55
CA HIS A 573 -3.66 9.10 -18.54
C HIS A 573 -3.19 9.37 -19.97
N LEU A 574 -2.96 10.64 -20.35
CA LEU A 574 -2.46 10.96 -21.68
C LEU A 574 -1.05 10.44 -21.91
N LYS A 575 -0.16 10.57 -20.92
CA LYS A 575 1.19 9.97 -20.98
C LYS A 575 1.13 8.48 -21.26
N ARG A 576 0.26 7.77 -20.54
CA ARG A 576 0.05 6.33 -20.72
C ARG A 576 -0.42 5.94 -22.12
N ILE A 577 -1.21 6.77 -22.80
CA ILE A 577 -1.67 6.47 -24.16
C ILE A 577 -0.78 7.04 -25.26
N GLY A 578 0.45 7.46 -24.91
CA GLY A 578 1.51 7.80 -25.87
C GLY A 578 1.80 9.30 -26.02
N TYR A 579 1.26 10.18 -25.17
CA TYR A 579 1.60 11.60 -25.21
C TYR A 579 2.78 11.90 -24.29
N ALA A 580 3.99 12.04 -24.84
CA ALA A 580 5.21 12.26 -24.04
C ALA A 580 5.12 13.49 -23.09
N ASN A 581 4.59 14.60 -23.61
CA ASN A 581 4.36 15.83 -22.85
C ASN A 581 2.97 16.40 -23.18
N PRO A 582 1.90 15.96 -22.48
CA PRO A 582 0.54 16.40 -22.78
C PRO A 582 0.35 17.90 -22.49
N ARG A 583 -0.18 18.65 -23.46
CA ARG A 583 -0.53 20.07 -23.30
C ARG A 583 -1.94 20.19 -22.75
N ILE A 584 -2.07 20.72 -21.53
CA ILE A 584 -3.34 20.74 -20.80
C ILE A 584 -3.86 22.17 -20.68
N ALA A 585 -5.13 22.39 -21.02
CA ALA A 585 -5.85 23.64 -20.75
C ALA A 585 -6.82 23.47 -19.60
N VAL A 586 -6.87 24.44 -18.68
CA VAL A 586 -7.83 24.47 -17.58
C VAL A 586 -8.84 25.60 -17.84
N ALA A 587 -10.12 25.24 -17.95
CA ALA A 587 -11.19 26.20 -18.13
C ALA A 587 -11.37 27.04 -16.87
N GLY A 588 -11.69 28.33 -17.05
CA GLY A 588 -12.18 29.14 -15.94
C GLY A 588 -13.54 28.65 -15.43
N ILE A 589 -13.86 28.91 -14.16
CA ILE A 589 -15.17 28.67 -13.57
C ILE A 589 -16.17 29.70 -14.09
N ASN A 590 -15.78 30.98 -14.03
CA ASN A 590 -16.62 32.10 -14.45
C ASN A 590 -16.42 32.44 -15.93
N PRO A 591 -17.41 33.09 -16.58
CA PRO A 591 -17.17 33.72 -17.87
C PRO A 591 -15.97 34.66 -17.78
N HIS A 592 -15.12 34.66 -18.82
CA HIS A 592 -13.93 35.50 -18.90
C HIS A 592 -12.97 35.33 -17.70
N CYS A 593 -12.99 34.17 -17.04
CA CYS A 593 -12.17 33.89 -15.86
C CYS A 593 -12.35 34.93 -14.74
N GLY A 594 -13.58 35.43 -14.56
CA GLY A 594 -13.91 36.38 -13.50
C GLY A 594 -13.71 37.85 -13.89
N GLU A 595 -13.07 38.15 -15.03
CA GLU A 595 -12.84 39.53 -15.53
C GLU A 595 -12.29 40.46 -14.44
N ASN A 596 -11.13 40.11 -13.87
CA ASN A 596 -10.49 40.83 -12.75
C ASN A 596 -11.40 41.01 -11.52
N GLY A 597 -12.21 39.99 -11.21
CA GLY A 597 -13.13 39.98 -10.07
C GLY A 597 -14.53 40.53 -10.36
N LEU A 598 -14.79 41.07 -11.55
CA LEU A 598 -16.10 41.61 -11.93
C LEU A 598 -17.20 40.54 -12.01
N PHE A 599 -16.85 39.31 -12.40
CA PHE A 599 -17.77 38.19 -12.61
C PHE A 599 -17.58 37.05 -11.61
N GLY A 600 -16.86 37.29 -10.51
CA GLY A 600 -16.51 36.28 -9.53
C GLY A 600 -15.01 36.21 -9.27
N THR A 601 -14.62 35.55 -8.19
CA THR A 601 -13.22 35.44 -7.74
C THR A 601 -12.75 33.99 -7.67
N GLU A 602 -13.63 33.03 -7.98
CA GLU A 602 -13.37 31.59 -7.93
C GLU A 602 -12.20 31.19 -8.81
N ASP A 603 -12.03 31.83 -9.98
CA ASP A 603 -10.87 31.61 -10.85
C ASP A 603 -9.54 31.96 -10.17
N ASP A 604 -9.47 33.10 -9.50
CA ASP A 604 -8.27 33.59 -8.82
C ASP A 604 -7.94 32.79 -7.56
N VAL A 605 -8.96 32.40 -6.79
CA VAL A 605 -8.77 31.71 -5.50
C VAL A 605 -8.75 30.19 -5.63
N GLN A 606 -9.27 29.62 -6.72
CA GLN A 606 -9.36 28.17 -6.92
C GLN A 606 -8.53 27.67 -8.11
N VAL A 607 -8.72 28.24 -9.31
CA VAL A 607 -8.12 27.72 -10.54
C VAL A 607 -6.65 28.13 -10.69
N VAL A 608 -6.32 29.40 -10.45
CA VAL A 608 -4.96 29.93 -10.55
C VAL A 608 -3.99 29.17 -9.62
N PRO A 609 -4.30 28.92 -8.33
CA PRO A 609 -3.42 28.14 -7.46
C PRO A 609 -3.21 26.71 -7.95
N ALA A 610 -4.27 26.03 -8.41
CA ALA A 610 -4.17 24.67 -8.93
C ALA A 610 -3.23 24.57 -10.15
N VAL A 611 -3.33 25.52 -11.08
CA VAL A 611 -2.45 25.59 -12.26
C VAL A 611 -1.01 25.87 -11.85
N ALA A 612 -0.78 26.74 -10.86
CA ALA A 612 0.56 27.03 -10.34
C ALA A 612 1.19 25.78 -9.69
N MET A 613 0.42 25.03 -8.88
CA MET A 613 0.87 23.77 -8.29
C MET A 613 1.23 22.73 -9.35
N ALA A 614 0.37 22.54 -10.35
CA ALA A 614 0.62 21.59 -11.44
C ALA A 614 1.88 21.98 -12.27
N ARG A 615 2.11 23.28 -12.52
CA ARG A 615 3.33 23.76 -13.17
C ARG A 615 4.58 23.49 -12.34
N ALA A 616 4.51 23.65 -11.02
CA ALA A 616 5.61 23.34 -10.12
C ALA A 616 6.00 21.84 -10.16
N GLU A 617 5.07 20.96 -10.56
CA GLU A 617 5.31 19.54 -10.81
C GLU A 617 5.83 19.23 -12.23
N GLY A 618 6.08 20.27 -13.05
CA GLY A 618 6.56 20.11 -14.41
C GLY A 618 5.48 19.66 -15.42
N ILE A 619 4.19 19.81 -15.09
CA ILE A 619 3.10 19.54 -16.02
C ILE A 619 2.94 20.73 -16.98
N ASP A 620 2.87 20.46 -18.29
CA ASP A 620 2.59 21.47 -19.32
C ASP A 620 1.09 21.85 -19.29
N VAL A 621 0.76 22.77 -18.38
CA VAL A 621 -0.60 23.22 -18.14
C VAL A 621 -0.75 24.73 -18.26
N GLN A 622 -1.86 25.17 -18.85
CA GLN A 622 -2.23 26.57 -19.03
C GLN A 622 -3.65 26.81 -18.54
N GLY A 623 -3.84 27.85 -17.74
CA GLY A 623 -5.15 28.30 -17.29
C GLY A 623 -5.08 29.29 -16.13
N PRO A 624 -6.23 29.79 -15.66
CA PRO A 624 -7.54 29.61 -16.28
C PRO A 624 -7.61 30.24 -17.69
N ILE A 625 -8.34 29.63 -18.61
CA ILE A 625 -8.67 30.19 -19.93
C ILE A 625 -10.19 30.25 -20.07
N SER A 626 -10.72 31.36 -20.58
CA SER A 626 -12.16 31.52 -20.76
C SER A 626 -12.70 30.41 -21.66
N ALA A 627 -13.73 29.70 -21.18
CA ALA A 627 -14.19 28.46 -21.79
C ALA A 627 -14.61 28.62 -23.26
N ASP A 628 -15.27 29.74 -23.60
CA ASP A 628 -15.70 30.10 -24.95
C ASP A 628 -14.54 30.17 -25.96
N THR A 629 -13.38 30.67 -25.54
CA THR A 629 -12.15 30.68 -26.37
C THR A 629 -11.36 29.38 -26.28
N LEU A 630 -11.38 28.72 -25.11
CA LEU A 630 -10.62 27.52 -24.83
C LEU A 630 -11.02 26.39 -25.78
N TYR A 631 -12.31 26.08 -25.89
CA TYR A 631 -12.77 24.95 -26.69
C TYR A 631 -12.48 25.12 -28.18
N TYR A 632 -12.57 26.34 -28.71
CA TYR A 632 -12.14 26.63 -30.07
C TYR A 632 -10.65 26.32 -30.28
N ARG A 633 -9.78 26.78 -29.36
CA ARG A 633 -8.33 26.51 -29.43
C ARG A 633 -8.02 25.02 -29.28
N ALA A 634 -8.66 24.34 -28.33
CA ALA A 634 -8.47 22.91 -28.09
C ALA A 634 -8.88 22.08 -29.31
N TYR A 635 -10.04 22.36 -29.91
CA TYR A 635 -10.49 21.67 -31.12
C TYR A 635 -9.54 21.87 -32.33
N ASN A 636 -8.86 23.03 -32.39
CA ASN A 636 -7.85 23.33 -33.40
C ASN A 636 -6.42 22.86 -33.02
N GLY A 637 -6.28 21.99 -32.02
CA GLY A 637 -5.01 21.31 -31.72
C GLY A 637 -4.03 22.07 -30.82
N ALA A 638 -4.46 23.17 -30.19
CA ALA A 638 -3.62 23.90 -29.25
C ALA A 638 -3.35 23.11 -27.96
N PHE A 639 -4.27 22.22 -27.59
CA PHE A 639 -4.21 21.43 -26.34
C PHE A 639 -4.62 19.98 -26.60
N ASP A 640 -4.02 19.07 -25.85
CA ASP A 640 -4.31 17.63 -25.90
C ASP A 640 -5.42 17.24 -24.91
N LEU A 641 -5.61 18.04 -23.86
CA LEU A 641 -6.64 17.87 -22.83
C LEU A 641 -7.26 19.20 -22.41
N VAL A 642 -8.55 19.19 -22.14
CA VAL A 642 -9.27 20.25 -21.42
C VAL A 642 -9.70 19.74 -20.04
N VAL A 643 -9.43 20.52 -18.99
CA VAL A 643 -10.01 20.35 -17.66
C VAL A 643 -11.24 21.26 -17.53
N ALA A 644 -12.42 20.66 -17.48
CA ALA A 644 -13.69 21.32 -17.26
C ALA A 644 -14.07 21.30 -15.78
N GLN A 645 -14.54 22.42 -15.25
CA GLN A 645 -14.86 22.61 -13.84
C GLN A 645 -16.17 21.92 -13.44
N TYR A 646 -17.12 21.87 -14.38
CA TYR A 646 -18.45 21.25 -14.18
C TYR A 646 -18.92 20.52 -15.43
N HIS A 647 -19.95 19.68 -15.27
CA HIS A 647 -20.47 18.78 -16.29
C HIS A 647 -20.75 19.46 -17.63
N ASP A 648 -21.64 20.46 -17.66
CA ASP A 648 -22.11 21.07 -18.90
C ASP A 648 -21.02 21.87 -19.62
N GLN A 649 -20.05 22.42 -18.88
CA GLN A 649 -18.89 23.09 -19.47
C GLN A 649 -18.12 22.16 -20.41
N GLY A 650 -17.99 20.88 -20.04
CA GLY A 650 -17.28 19.89 -20.83
C GLY A 650 -18.15 19.06 -21.77
N HIS A 651 -19.38 18.74 -21.37
CA HIS A 651 -20.29 17.90 -22.16
C HIS A 651 -20.82 18.60 -23.40
N ILE A 652 -21.20 19.88 -23.31
CA ILE A 652 -21.77 20.61 -24.45
C ILE A 652 -20.78 20.64 -25.62
N PRO A 653 -19.51 21.05 -25.46
CA PRO A 653 -18.57 21.12 -26.58
C PRO A 653 -18.27 19.76 -27.20
N ILE A 654 -18.12 18.71 -26.38
CA ILE A 654 -17.78 17.38 -26.93
C ILE A 654 -18.97 16.73 -27.63
N LYS A 655 -20.18 16.86 -27.10
CA LYS A 655 -21.40 16.36 -27.76
C LYS A 655 -21.68 17.09 -29.06
N LEU A 656 -21.33 18.37 -29.16
CA LEU A 656 -21.47 19.14 -30.40
C LEU A 656 -20.60 18.59 -31.54
N VAL A 657 -19.37 18.14 -31.23
CA VAL A 657 -18.38 17.75 -32.26
C VAL A 657 -18.23 16.24 -32.43
N ALA A 658 -18.68 15.44 -31.47
CA ALA A 658 -18.44 14.00 -31.41
C ALA A 658 -19.64 13.24 -30.78
N PHE A 659 -20.87 13.60 -31.15
CA PHE A 659 -22.09 13.03 -30.54
C PHE A 659 -22.11 11.49 -30.52
N ASP A 660 -21.78 10.86 -31.66
CA ASP A 660 -21.81 9.41 -31.83
C ASP A 660 -20.44 8.73 -31.61
N THR A 661 -19.37 9.49 -31.42
CA THR A 661 -17.99 8.98 -31.37
C THR A 661 -17.27 9.28 -30.06
N ALA A 662 -17.84 10.10 -29.19
CA ALA A 662 -17.29 10.34 -27.86
C ALA A 662 -17.34 9.07 -27.00
N VAL A 663 -16.21 8.74 -26.39
CA VAL A 663 -16.03 7.62 -25.47
C VAL A 663 -15.96 8.14 -24.04
N ASN A 664 -16.72 7.51 -23.14
CA ASN A 664 -16.60 7.75 -21.71
C ASN A 664 -15.52 6.85 -21.11
N VAL A 665 -14.52 7.46 -20.47
CA VAL A 665 -13.37 6.78 -19.87
C VAL A 665 -13.33 7.12 -18.38
N SER A 666 -13.20 6.08 -17.54
CA SER A 666 -13.11 6.24 -16.09
C SER A 666 -11.66 6.16 -15.63
N LEU A 667 -11.14 7.26 -15.07
CA LEU A 667 -9.76 7.35 -14.56
C LEU A 667 -9.73 7.25 -13.03
N GLY A 668 -8.60 6.79 -12.49
CA GLY A 668 -8.40 6.65 -11.05
C GLY A 668 -8.90 5.33 -10.45
N LEU A 669 -9.48 4.44 -11.26
CA LEU A 669 -9.82 3.08 -10.85
C LEU A 669 -8.59 2.15 -10.94
N PRO A 670 -8.55 1.03 -10.18
CA PRO A 670 -7.50 0.03 -10.31
C PRO A 670 -7.58 -0.76 -11.63
N ILE A 671 -8.70 -0.65 -12.35
CA ILE A 671 -8.95 -1.25 -13.67
C ILE A 671 -9.13 -0.16 -14.73
N ASP A 672 -8.89 -0.47 -16.00
CA ASP A 672 -9.30 0.41 -17.09
C ASP A 672 -10.72 0.11 -17.54
N ARG A 673 -11.47 1.19 -17.79
CA ARG A 673 -12.84 1.10 -18.28
C ARG A 673 -13.16 2.17 -19.32
N THR A 674 -13.77 1.73 -20.40
CA THR A 674 -14.40 2.57 -21.44
C THR A 674 -15.88 2.24 -21.54
N SER A 675 -16.65 3.13 -22.15
CA SER A 675 -18.09 2.95 -22.32
C SER A 675 -18.62 3.76 -23.47
N VAL A 676 -19.74 3.26 -24.00
CA VAL A 676 -20.59 4.02 -24.89
C VAL A 676 -21.27 5.19 -24.17
N ASP A 677 -21.70 6.17 -24.93
CA ASP A 677 -22.24 7.45 -24.45
C ASP A 677 -23.73 7.63 -24.79
N HIS A 678 -24.43 6.50 -24.99
CA HIS A 678 -25.88 6.42 -25.22
C HIS A 678 -26.57 5.44 -24.25
N GLY A 679 -27.90 5.52 -24.17
CA GLY A 679 -28.73 4.66 -23.31
C GLY A 679 -29.07 3.29 -23.93
N THR A 680 -29.95 2.54 -23.26
CA THR A 680 -30.36 1.17 -23.66
C THR A 680 -31.29 1.11 -24.87
N ALA A 681 -31.88 2.24 -25.28
CA ALA A 681 -32.72 2.38 -26.48
C ALA A 681 -33.76 1.26 -26.65
N PHE A 682 -34.61 1.07 -25.64
CA PHE A 682 -35.62 0.00 -25.57
C PHE A 682 -36.60 0.00 -26.76
N ASP A 683 -36.86 1.15 -27.37
CA ASP A 683 -37.74 1.34 -28.51
C ASP A 683 -37.25 0.67 -29.80
N ILE A 684 -35.94 0.42 -29.92
CA ILE A 684 -35.33 -0.23 -31.08
C ILE A 684 -34.63 -1.55 -30.76
N ALA A 685 -34.67 -2.00 -29.50
CA ALA A 685 -34.01 -3.23 -29.07
C ALA A 685 -34.56 -4.46 -29.80
N GLY A 686 -33.65 -5.32 -30.29
CA GLY A 686 -33.98 -6.54 -31.01
C GLY A 686 -34.46 -6.34 -32.45
N THR A 687 -34.36 -5.12 -33.00
CA THR A 687 -34.82 -4.80 -34.36
C THR A 687 -33.71 -4.87 -35.42
N GLY A 688 -32.45 -5.02 -35.01
CA GLY A 688 -31.29 -4.92 -35.87
C GLY A 688 -30.97 -3.48 -36.31
N LYS A 689 -31.58 -2.44 -35.73
CA LYS A 689 -31.37 -1.04 -36.17
C LYS A 689 -30.34 -0.27 -35.35
N ALA A 690 -29.90 -0.81 -34.21
CA ALA A 690 -28.95 -0.14 -33.34
C ALA A 690 -27.61 0.16 -34.05
N ASN A 691 -27.12 1.39 -33.89
CA ASN A 691 -25.83 1.84 -34.42
C ASN A 691 -24.71 1.49 -33.43
N HIS A 692 -23.73 0.70 -33.87
CA HIS A 692 -22.60 0.25 -33.05
C HIS A 692 -21.32 1.07 -33.24
N THR A 693 -21.38 2.22 -33.93
CA THR A 693 -20.22 3.11 -34.16
C THR A 693 -19.58 3.53 -32.84
N ASN A 694 -20.38 3.97 -31.86
CA ASN A 694 -19.85 4.39 -30.56
C ASN A 694 -19.20 3.24 -29.77
N MET A 695 -19.73 2.02 -29.91
CA MET A 695 -19.13 0.81 -29.34
C MET A 695 -17.76 0.53 -29.97
N ASN A 696 -17.63 0.69 -31.29
CA ASN A 696 -16.35 0.54 -31.98
C ASN A 696 -15.31 1.57 -31.48
N GLU A 697 -15.71 2.82 -31.27
CA GLU A 697 -14.83 3.85 -30.70
C GLU A 697 -14.40 3.50 -29.26
N ALA A 698 -15.32 3.04 -28.42
CA ALA A 698 -15.01 2.59 -27.06
C ALA A 698 -14.03 1.42 -27.06
N ILE A 699 -14.22 0.45 -27.95
CA ILE A 699 -13.32 -0.69 -28.16
C ILE A 699 -11.95 -0.24 -28.66
N ALA A 700 -11.88 0.68 -29.63
CA ALA A 700 -10.63 1.21 -30.15
C ALA A 700 -9.83 1.91 -29.05
N TYR A 701 -10.50 2.71 -28.22
CA TYR A 701 -9.90 3.36 -27.06
C TYR A 701 -9.42 2.33 -26.02
N ALA A 702 -10.23 1.31 -25.72
CA ALA A 702 -9.89 0.24 -24.79
C ALA A 702 -8.63 -0.54 -25.23
N ARG A 703 -8.49 -0.79 -26.53
CA ARG A 703 -7.29 -1.43 -27.10
C ARG A 703 -6.07 -0.55 -26.97
N ARG A 704 -6.20 0.76 -27.21
CA ARG A 704 -5.11 1.72 -26.98
C ARG A 704 -4.68 1.74 -25.51
N LEU A 705 -5.63 1.62 -24.58
CA LEU A 705 -5.34 1.50 -23.15
C LEU A 705 -4.64 0.20 -22.80
N ALA A 706 -5.10 -0.93 -23.35
CA ALA A 706 -4.45 -2.22 -23.14
C ALA A 706 -3.02 -2.25 -23.71
N ALA A 707 -2.79 -1.60 -24.86
CA ALA A 707 -1.49 -1.54 -25.53
C ALA A 707 -0.50 -0.53 -24.91
N GLY A 708 -0.98 0.65 -24.49
CA GLY A 708 -0.16 1.74 -23.93
C GLY A 708 0.49 1.43 -22.57
N ARG A 709 0.29 0.23 -22.02
CA ARG A 709 0.91 -0.22 -20.77
C ARG A 709 2.26 -0.92 -20.97
N LYS A 710 2.73 -1.08 -22.21
CA LYS A 710 3.99 -1.74 -22.58
C LYS A 710 5.19 -0.79 -22.77
N SER A 711 4.98 0.52 -22.71
CA SER A 711 5.98 1.55 -23.04
C SER A 711 6.65 2.15 -21.81
#